data_AF-A0A9Q0XL18-F1
#
_entry.id   AF-A0A9Q0XL18-F1
#
_cell.length_a   1.000
_cell.length_b   1.000
_cell.length_c   1.000
_cell.angle_alpha   90.00
_cell.angle_beta   90.00
_cell.angle_gamma   90.00
#
_symmetry.space_group_name_H-M   'P 1'
#
loop_
_entity.id
_entity.type
_entity.pdbx_description
1 polymer ?
#
loop_
_entity_poly.entity_id
_entity_poly.type
_entity_poly.pdbx_seq_one_letter_code
_entity_poly.pdbx_strand_id
1 'polypeptide(L)'
;VEAVRVNVKSDSEDLQYPVLFVVRQQRGVLSWQVPLLFHGLYQRTYNYSEVSRTICPSEASPESRPSEQIVFVDVASMAPYNANYVLQVTRVKNFQLGMNSAFKFTASPSQPQYFLYKFPPDVDSVIIRVTSETVYPCSVVSIQDTVCPVYDLDHNVEFNGIYQSMTNQAAITVQKKDFLGKQFFVVFVIKPEDYACGGSVPSSIQGKTNHTRDLQRMKSLEVTIVPSVKGSVYVHAILFSFLSFFSFYLGALVVAFVQYLRIRRKTSTGGHILDDGSGTGTATHPITATTPEGSSYGAIDESSSGGGQQLSSLDHKPPGGSDTDSSVEEESDFDTMPEIDSDKNIIRTKMFLYLSDLSRKDRRIVTKKYNIYFWNIITIAVFYALPVIQLVITYQTVVNVTGNQDICYYNFLCAHPLGVLSAFNNVLSNVGHLLLGFLFLLIVLRRDILHRRSLEAKEIYTLEYGIPKHFGLFYAMGIALIMEGVLSACYHCELETLPVISWWSFPPLSLTDTSFMYMIAGLCMLKLYQTRHPDINASAYSAYASFAVVICLAVLGVVFGKNSIWFWVLFSVIHVIASLGLSTQIYYMGRFKIDFGIFQRAFLVLYTDCIQQCSRPMYMDRMVLLVVGNLVNCSFAIFGLVYRPKDFASYLLGIFICNLLLYLAFYVIMKLRSSERLLPIPLFCIVATAVVWAAALYFFFQNLSSWEETPAESREKNRPCILLGFFDDHDVWHFLSAAALFFSFLVLLTLDDDLDSVRRDKIPVF
;
A
#
# COMPACT_ATOMS: atom_id res chain seq x y z
N VAL A 1 -24.96 22.78 -35.77
CA VAL A 1 -23.71 22.72 -36.57
C VAL A 1 -23.83 21.52 -37.47
N GLU A 2 -23.65 21.69 -38.77
CA GLU A 2 -23.73 20.58 -39.74
C GLU A 2 -22.32 20.28 -40.23
N ALA A 3 -21.93 19.00 -40.25
CA ALA A 3 -20.67 18.55 -40.81
C ALA A 3 -20.91 17.86 -42.17
N VAL A 4 -19.89 17.87 -43.02
CA VAL A 4 -19.92 17.19 -44.32
C VAL A 4 -19.01 15.98 -44.26
N ARG A 5 -19.47 14.84 -44.76
CA ARG A 5 -18.68 13.60 -44.84
C ARG A 5 -18.52 13.20 -46.30
N VAL A 6 -17.27 13.04 -46.72
CA VAL A 6 -16.88 12.62 -48.07
C VAL A 6 -16.53 11.14 -48.00
N ASN A 7 -17.31 10.30 -48.67
CA ASN A 7 -17.03 8.88 -48.87
C ASN A 7 -16.53 8.67 -50.30
N VAL A 8 -15.43 7.96 -50.45
CA VAL A 8 -14.88 7.58 -51.74
C VAL A 8 -14.60 6.09 -51.78
N LYS A 9 -14.95 5.48 -52.91
CA LYS A 9 -14.66 4.08 -53.19
C LYS A 9 -14.02 3.97 -54.56
N SER A 10 -12.97 3.17 -54.70
CA SER A 10 -12.29 2.92 -55.97
C SER A 10 -12.03 1.43 -56.14
N ASP A 11 -12.19 0.93 -57.36
CA ASP A 11 -11.91 -0.46 -57.70
C ASP A 11 -10.42 -0.69 -58.02
N SER A 12 -9.61 0.38 -58.10
CA SER A 12 -8.18 0.29 -58.37
C SER A 12 -7.43 -0.36 -57.21
N GLU A 13 -6.56 -1.33 -57.52
CA GLU A 13 -5.69 -2.02 -56.56
C GLU A 13 -4.23 -1.58 -56.65
N ASP A 14 -3.94 -0.69 -57.60
CA ASP A 14 -2.58 -0.29 -57.93
C ASP A 14 -2.07 0.78 -56.97
N LEU A 15 -1.05 0.41 -56.19
CA LEU A 15 -0.38 1.29 -55.24
C LEU A 15 0.61 2.25 -55.92
N GLN A 16 1.06 1.96 -57.14
CA GLN A 16 1.94 2.86 -57.90
C GLN A 16 1.15 4.01 -58.53
N TYR A 17 -0.09 3.74 -58.92
CA TYR A 17 -0.98 4.72 -59.55
C TYR A 17 -2.34 4.84 -58.83
N PRO A 18 -2.36 5.29 -57.56
CA PRO A 18 -3.60 5.42 -56.81
C PRO A 18 -4.49 6.55 -57.35
N VAL A 19 -5.75 6.55 -56.95
CA VAL A 19 -6.66 7.68 -57.14
C VAL A 19 -6.52 8.63 -55.95
N LEU A 20 -6.10 9.86 -56.22
CA LEU A 20 -5.90 10.91 -55.23
C LEU A 20 -7.15 11.78 -55.14
N PHE A 21 -7.60 12.01 -53.91
CA PHE A 21 -8.69 12.92 -53.59
C PHE A 21 -8.14 14.07 -52.77
N VAL A 22 -8.42 15.31 -53.19
CA VAL A 22 -8.02 16.53 -52.49
C VAL A 22 -9.26 17.37 -52.22
N VAL A 23 -9.58 17.54 -50.95
CA VAL A 23 -10.67 18.39 -50.48
C VAL A 23 -10.11 19.73 -50.04
N ARG A 24 -10.43 20.78 -50.78
CA ARG A 24 -10.04 22.16 -50.45
C ARG A 24 -11.19 22.89 -49.77
N GLN A 25 -10.87 23.51 -48.63
CA GLN A 25 -11.74 24.36 -47.85
C GLN A 25 -11.08 25.73 -47.66
N GLN A 26 -11.83 26.70 -47.14
CA GLN A 26 -11.37 28.08 -46.99
C GLN A 26 -10.09 28.23 -46.13
N ARG A 27 -9.89 27.38 -45.11
CA ARG A 27 -8.75 27.44 -44.17
C ARG A 27 -7.92 26.16 -44.12
N GLY A 28 -8.14 25.21 -45.03
CA GLY A 28 -7.47 23.92 -44.95
C GLY A 28 -7.62 23.08 -46.21
N VAL A 29 -6.72 22.12 -46.34
CA VAL A 29 -6.72 21.12 -47.42
C VAL A 29 -6.57 19.75 -46.76
N LEU A 30 -7.45 18.83 -47.12
CA LEU A 30 -7.36 17.42 -46.74
C LEU A 30 -7.10 16.61 -48.00
N SER A 31 -6.14 15.70 -47.98
CA SER A 31 -5.88 14.82 -49.11
C SER A 31 -5.65 13.39 -48.66
N TRP A 32 -6.07 12.44 -49.48
CA TRP A 32 -5.81 11.03 -49.28
C TRP A 32 -5.84 10.28 -50.60
N GLN A 33 -5.27 9.09 -50.60
CA GLN A 33 -5.24 8.19 -51.74
C GLN A 33 -6.19 7.00 -51.53
N VAL A 34 -6.68 6.44 -52.63
CA VAL A 34 -7.41 5.16 -52.65
C VAL A 34 -6.73 4.24 -53.68
N PRO A 35 -6.30 3.02 -53.30
CA PRO A 35 -6.50 2.39 -51.99
C PRO A 35 -5.67 3.06 -50.87
N LEU A 36 -6.29 3.20 -49.69
CA LEU A 36 -5.65 3.75 -48.49
C LEU A 36 -4.83 2.68 -47.81
N LEU A 37 -3.60 3.01 -47.44
CA LEU A 37 -2.65 2.08 -46.89
C LEU A 37 -2.38 2.36 -45.41
N PHE A 38 -2.46 1.32 -44.59
CA PHE A 38 -2.01 1.34 -43.20
C PHE A 38 -0.83 0.40 -43.02
N HIS A 39 0.15 0.82 -42.24
CA HIS A 39 1.29 0.01 -41.85
C HIS A 39 1.06 -0.55 -40.45
N GLY A 40 1.03 -1.87 -40.33
CA GLY A 40 0.99 -2.56 -39.05
C GLY A 40 2.38 -2.97 -38.56
N LEU A 41 2.39 -3.71 -37.45
CA LEU A 41 3.60 -4.35 -36.93
C LEU A 41 4.22 -5.30 -37.96
N TYR A 42 5.54 -5.43 -37.91
CA TYR A 42 6.31 -6.31 -38.81
C TYR A 42 6.16 -5.98 -40.32
N GLN A 43 6.01 -4.69 -40.66
CA GLN A 43 5.87 -4.21 -42.04
C GLN A 43 4.66 -4.80 -42.81
N ARG A 44 3.62 -5.23 -42.10
CA ARG A 44 2.35 -5.65 -42.73
C ARG A 44 1.63 -4.44 -43.30
N THR A 45 1.02 -4.61 -44.46
CA THR A 45 0.22 -3.55 -45.11
C THR A 45 -1.24 -3.95 -45.19
N TYR A 46 -2.11 -3.01 -44.80
CA TYR A 46 -3.56 -3.14 -44.90
C TYR A 46 -4.09 -2.11 -45.89
N ASN A 47 -4.75 -2.58 -46.93
CA ASN A 47 -5.23 -1.73 -48.01
C ASN A 47 -6.75 -1.66 -48.00
N TYR A 48 -7.30 -0.45 -48.04
CA TYR A 48 -8.74 -0.21 -48.06
C TYR A 48 -9.17 0.49 -49.35
N SER A 49 -10.16 -0.08 -50.04
CA SER A 49 -10.75 0.43 -51.28
C SER A 49 -11.84 1.48 -51.02
N GLU A 50 -12.36 1.55 -49.79
CA GLU A 50 -13.37 2.52 -49.36
C GLU A 50 -12.86 3.36 -48.18
N VAL A 51 -12.91 4.68 -48.34
CA VAL A 51 -12.38 5.66 -47.38
C VAL A 51 -13.41 6.75 -47.17
N SER A 52 -13.67 7.08 -45.90
CA SER A 52 -14.60 8.15 -45.52
C SER A 52 -13.94 9.13 -44.57
N ARG A 53 -14.10 10.43 -44.85
CA ARG A 53 -13.58 11.52 -44.02
C ARG A 53 -14.65 12.53 -43.68
N THR A 54 -14.74 12.92 -42.40
CA THR A 54 -15.56 14.04 -41.98
C THR A 54 -14.74 15.33 -42.08
N ILE A 55 -15.26 16.29 -42.82
CA ILE A 55 -14.67 17.62 -43.01
C ILE A 55 -14.84 18.43 -41.71
N CYS A 56 -13.74 19.01 -41.24
CA CYS A 56 -13.74 19.91 -40.09
C CYS A 56 -14.63 21.12 -40.40
N PRO A 57 -15.71 21.36 -39.64
CA PRO A 57 -16.55 22.53 -39.85
C PRO A 57 -15.76 23.79 -39.48
N SER A 58 -15.67 24.76 -40.39
CA SER A 58 -15.04 26.04 -40.06
C SER A 58 -15.94 26.80 -39.11
N GLU A 59 -15.39 27.30 -37.99
CA GLU A 59 -16.14 28.21 -37.13
C GLU A 59 -16.54 29.46 -37.91
N ALA A 60 -17.83 29.79 -37.91
CA ALA A 60 -18.28 31.10 -38.34
C ALA A 60 -17.82 32.09 -37.27
N SER A 61 -16.97 33.06 -37.64
CA SER A 61 -16.67 34.15 -36.70
C SER A 61 -17.98 34.93 -36.45
N PRO A 62 -18.21 35.44 -35.24
CA PRO A 62 -19.39 36.27 -34.95
C PRO A 62 -19.46 37.55 -35.81
N GLU A 63 -18.34 37.96 -36.42
CA GLU A 63 -18.27 39.09 -37.35
C GLU A 63 -18.57 38.70 -38.81
N SER A 64 -18.48 37.42 -39.15
CA SER A 64 -18.88 36.90 -40.46
C SER A 64 -20.34 36.44 -40.43
N ARG A 65 -21.21 37.12 -41.20
CA ARG A 65 -22.51 36.59 -41.68
C ARG A 65 -22.35 35.14 -42.16
N PRO A 66 -23.41 34.31 -42.23
CA PRO A 66 -23.26 32.91 -42.66
C PRO A 66 -22.67 32.88 -44.06
N SER A 67 -21.36 32.72 -44.15
CA SER A 67 -20.65 32.64 -45.40
C SER A 67 -20.92 31.24 -45.93
N GLU A 68 -21.62 31.15 -47.05
CA GLU A 68 -21.70 29.91 -47.82
C GLU A 68 -20.29 29.33 -47.94
N GLN A 69 -20.07 28.18 -47.29
CA GLN A 69 -18.76 27.55 -47.29
C GLN A 69 -18.64 26.67 -48.53
N ILE A 70 -17.84 27.12 -49.50
CA ILE A 70 -17.59 26.37 -50.72
C ILE A 70 -16.50 25.32 -50.44
N VAL A 71 -16.78 24.08 -50.81
CA VAL A 71 -15.85 22.95 -50.71
C VAL A 71 -15.58 22.43 -52.12
N PHE A 72 -14.31 22.33 -52.50
CA PHE A 72 -13.90 21.73 -53.76
C PHE A 72 -13.34 20.33 -53.50
N VAL A 73 -13.74 19.34 -54.30
CA VAL A 73 -13.17 17.99 -54.26
C VAL A 73 -12.53 17.73 -55.62
N ASP A 74 -11.20 17.77 -55.65
CA ASP A 74 -10.41 17.48 -56.84
C ASP A 74 -10.05 15.99 -56.84
N VAL A 75 -10.21 15.34 -57.99
CA VAL A 75 -9.88 13.91 -58.18
C VAL A 75 -8.83 13.79 -59.27
N ALA A 76 -7.73 13.11 -58.98
CA ALA A 76 -6.62 12.94 -59.92
C ALA A 76 -6.04 11.53 -59.83
N SER A 77 -5.52 11.00 -60.94
CA SER A 77 -4.73 9.77 -60.97
C SER A 77 -3.70 9.85 -62.10
N MET A 78 -2.54 9.25 -61.90
CA MET A 78 -1.52 9.08 -62.95
C MET A 78 -1.60 7.71 -63.63
N ALA A 79 -2.67 6.94 -63.37
CA ALA A 79 -2.85 5.62 -63.95
C ALA A 79 -2.88 5.68 -65.49
N PRO A 80 -2.11 4.83 -66.18
CA PRO A 80 -2.14 4.75 -67.65
C PRO A 80 -3.42 4.06 -68.19
N TYR A 81 -4.36 3.71 -67.30
CA TYR A 81 -5.62 3.04 -67.59
C TYR A 81 -6.79 3.73 -66.86
N ASN A 82 -8.02 3.40 -67.25
CA ASN A 82 -9.22 3.99 -66.65
C ASN A 82 -9.41 3.49 -65.21
N ALA A 83 -9.38 4.40 -64.23
CA ALA A 83 -9.69 4.11 -62.84
C ALA A 83 -11.15 4.49 -62.52
N ASN A 84 -11.96 3.50 -62.16
CA ASN A 84 -13.35 3.72 -61.75
C ASN A 84 -13.41 4.10 -60.26
N TYR A 85 -14.14 5.17 -59.93
CA TYR A 85 -14.37 5.59 -58.56
C TYR A 85 -15.80 6.09 -58.34
N VAL A 86 -16.26 6.03 -57.10
CA VAL A 86 -17.52 6.58 -56.62
C VAL A 86 -17.20 7.61 -55.55
N LEU A 87 -17.66 8.85 -55.75
CA LEU A 87 -17.55 9.94 -54.79
C LEU A 87 -18.96 10.29 -54.27
N GLN A 88 -19.15 10.15 -52.96
CA GLN A 88 -20.41 10.47 -52.30
C GLN A 88 -20.17 11.51 -51.21
N VAL A 89 -20.82 12.67 -51.33
CA VAL A 89 -20.77 13.74 -50.34
C VAL A 89 -22.09 13.76 -49.57
N THR A 90 -22.02 13.63 -48.25
CA THR A 90 -23.20 13.52 -47.38
C THR A 90 -23.16 14.58 -46.29
N ARG A 91 -24.33 15.13 -45.94
CA ARG A 91 -24.49 16.03 -44.80
C ARG A 91 -24.83 15.21 -43.55
N VAL A 92 -24.02 15.34 -42.51
CA VAL A 92 -24.19 14.64 -41.22
C VAL A 92 -25.19 15.41 -40.36
N LYS A 93 -26.42 14.88 -40.24
CA LYS A 93 -27.53 15.53 -39.51
C LYS A 93 -27.31 15.57 -37.99
N ASN A 94 -26.72 14.51 -37.42
CA ASN A 94 -26.51 14.36 -35.97
C ASN A 94 -25.02 14.49 -35.60
N PHE A 95 -24.38 15.58 -36.00
CA PHE A 95 -22.96 15.80 -35.72
C PHE A 95 -22.69 16.23 -34.26
N GLN A 96 -23.69 16.80 -33.59
CA GLN A 96 -23.56 17.25 -32.20
C GLN A 96 -24.09 16.20 -31.23
N LEU A 97 -23.28 15.83 -30.23
CA LEU A 97 -23.66 14.89 -29.18
C LEU A 97 -24.55 15.57 -28.13
N GLY A 98 -25.60 14.85 -27.71
CA GLY A 98 -26.51 15.25 -26.63
C GLY A 98 -26.02 14.77 -25.26
N MET A 99 -26.46 15.45 -24.20
CA MET A 99 -26.23 15.04 -22.82
C MET A 99 -27.27 13.98 -22.40
N ASN A 100 -26.84 12.97 -21.63
CA ASN A 100 -27.67 11.86 -21.13
C ASN A 100 -28.40 11.05 -22.22
N SER A 101 -27.99 11.17 -23.48
CA SER A 101 -28.52 10.42 -24.61
C SER A 101 -27.45 9.52 -25.19
N ALA A 102 -27.76 8.23 -25.34
CA ALA A 102 -26.89 7.28 -26.03
C ALA A 102 -26.90 7.54 -27.54
N PHE A 103 -25.70 7.67 -28.12
CA PHE A 103 -25.50 7.82 -29.55
C PHE A 103 -24.68 6.64 -30.09
N LYS A 104 -25.29 5.88 -30.99
CA LYS A 104 -24.69 4.67 -31.60
C LYS A 104 -24.21 4.95 -33.01
N PHE A 105 -23.01 4.50 -33.34
CA PHE A 105 -22.44 4.57 -34.68
C PHE A 105 -21.39 3.48 -34.89
N THR A 106 -20.98 3.27 -36.14
CA THR A 106 -19.95 2.30 -36.52
C THR A 106 -18.75 3.00 -37.13
N ALA A 107 -17.55 2.64 -36.71
CA ALA A 107 -16.31 3.17 -37.30
C ALA A 107 -15.42 2.02 -37.79
N SER A 108 -14.53 2.33 -38.74
CA SER A 108 -13.48 1.45 -39.23
C SER A 108 -12.16 2.20 -39.37
N PRO A 109 -11.00 1.53 -39.54
CA PRO A 109 -9.72 2.21 -39.73
C PRO A 109 -9.71 3.20 -40.90
N SER A 110 -10.35 2.85 -42.03
CA SER A 110 -10.45 3.73 -43.21
C SER A 110 -11.60 4.73 -43.15
N GLN A 111 -12.51 4.59 -42.18
CA GLN A 111 -13.69 5.44 -42.01
C GLN A 111 -13.80 5.95 -40.55
N PRO A 112 -12.79 6.67 -40.03
CA PRO A 112 -12.86 7.24 -38.69
C PRO A 112 -14.00 8.25 -38.57
N GLN A 113 -14.49 8.45 -37.35
CA GLN A 113 -15.59 9.37 -37.06
C GLN A 113 -15.24 10.26 -35.88
N TYR A 114 -15.75 11.49 -35.91
CA TYR A 114 -15.70 12.39 -34.76
C TYR A 114 -16.97 13.22 -34.71
N PHE A 115 -17.30 13.69 -33.51
CA PHE A 115 -18.52 14.44 -33.22
C PHE A 115 -18.23 15.64 -32.33
N LEU A 116 -19.03 16.69 -32.45
CA LEU A 116 -18.91 17.91 -31.66
C LEU A 116 -19.72 17.79 -30.36
N TYR A 117 -19.14 18.22 -29.26
CA TYR A 117 -19.87 18.46 -28.02
C TYR A 117 -19.72 19.91 -27.60
N LYS A 118 -20.82 20.50 -27.09
CA LYS A 118 -20.84 21.86 -26.55
C LYS A 118 -21.33 21.82 -25.11
N PHE A 119 -20.60 22.45 -24.20
CA PHE A 119 -21.01 22.50 -22.80
C PHE A 119 -22.28 23.34 -22.63
N PRO A 120 -23.31 22.83 -21.93
CA PRO A 120 -24.41 23.65 -21.43
C PRO A 120 -23.90 24.77 -20.49
N PRO A 121 -24.68 25.85 -20.29
CA PRO A 121 -24.30 26.94 -19.40
C PRO A 121 -24.07 26.45 -17.96
N ASP A 122 -24.91 25.54 -17.47
CA ASP A 122 -24.94 25.09 -16.06
C ASP A 122 -24.00 23.90 -15.72
N VAL A 123 -23.16 23.49 -16.67
CA VAL A 123 -22.30 22.30 -16.52
C VAL A 123 -20.84 22.69 -16.77
N ASP A 124 -19.99 22.44 -15.77
CA ASP A 124 -18.56 22.78 -15.79
C ASP A 124 -17.65 21.59 -16.11
N SER A 125 -18.14 20.37 -15.96
CA SER A 125 -17.39 19.14 -16.22
C SER A 125 -18.31 18.01 -16.65
N VAL A 126 -17.81 17.15 -17.53
CA VAL A 126 -18.55 16.00 -18.08
C VAL A 126 -17.67 14.77 -18.14
N ILE A 127 -18.30 13.59 -18.14
CA ILE A 127 -17.65 12.30 -18.36
C ILE A 127 -18.20 11.75 -19.68
N ILE A 128 -17.30 11.49 -20.63
CA ILE A 128 -17.61 10.82 -21.89
C ILE A 128 -17.46 9.33 -21.64
N ARG A 129 -18.56 8.59 -21.65
CA ARG A 129 -18.58 7.13 -21.52
C ARG A 129 -18.76 6.51 -22.89
N VAL A 130 -17.83 5.65 -23.27
CA VAL A 130 -17.85 4.94 -24.55
C VAL A 130 -17.91 3.45 -24.25
N THR A 131 -18.85 2.76 -24.88
CA THR A 131 -19.06 1.32 -24.71
C THR A 131 -19.19 0.62 -26.06
N SER A 132 -18.80 -0.64 -26.11
CA SER A 132 -18.91 -1.51 -27.27
C SER A 132 -19.29 -2.92 -26.83
N GLU A 133 -20.11 -3.60 -27.63
CA GLU A 133 -20.50 -5.00 -27.38
C GLU A 133 -19.38 -5.99 -27.73
N THR A 134 -18.36 -5.55 -28.47
CA THR A 134 -17.27 -6.38 -28.98
C THR A 134 -15.91 -5.89 -28.48
N VAL A 135 -15.10 -6.81 -27.95
CA VAL A 135 -13.74 -6.55 -27.43
C VAL A 135 -12.81 -6.00 -28.52
N TYR A 136 -12.72 -6.72 -29.65
CA TYR A 136 -11.93 -6.35 -30.82
C TYR A 136 -12.86 -5.95 -31.98
N PRO A 137 -12.45 -5.02 -32.85
CA PRO A 137 -11.10 -4.43 -32.98
C PRO A 137 -10.76 -3.38 -31.91
N CYS A 138 -9.47 -3.18 -31.63
CA CYS A 138 -8.98 -2.14 -30.72
C CYS A 138 -9.32 -0.74 -31.24
N SER A 139 -9.67 0.17 -30.35
CA SER A 139 -10.06 1.55 -30.69
C SER A 139 -9.39 2.56 -29.78
N VAL A 140 -9.16 3.76 -30.29
CA VAL A 140 -8.71 4.92 -29.52
C VAL A 140 -9.81 5.98 -29.53
N VAL A 141 -10.13 6.48 -28.35
CA VAL A 141 -11.01 7.62 -28.13
C VAL A 141 -10.13 8.81 -27.76
N SER A 142 -10.24 9.91 -28.50
CA SER A 142 -9.45 11.12 -28.29
C SER A 142 -10.36 12.34 -28.19
N ILE A 143 -10.03 13.26 -27.30
CA ILE A 143 -10.77 14.50 -27.05
C ILE A 143 -9.89 15.67 -27.43
N GLN A 144 -10.27 16.36 -28.48
CA GLN A 144 -9.48 17.41 -29.12
C GLN A 144 -10.22 18.75 -29.09
N ASP A 145 -9.48 19.85 -29.12
CA ASP A 145 -10.06 21.19 -29.25
C ASP A 145 -10.76 21.36 -30.61
N THR A 146 -11.64 22.35 -30.76
CA THR A 146 -12.35 22.61 -32.03
C THR A 146 -11.51 23.31 -33.09
N VAL A 147 -10.18 23.19 -33.00
CA VAL A 147 -9.20 23.76 -33.93
C VAL A 147 -8.91 22.75 -35.03
N CYS A 148 -9.05 23.17 -36.29
CA CYS A 148 -8.69 22.35 -37.45
C CYS A 148 -7.17 22.46 -37.73
N PRO A 149 -6.49 21.40 -38.20
CA PRO A 149 -7.03 20.08 -38.57
C PRO A 149 -7.30 19.18 -37.35
N VAL A 150 -8.34 18.34 -37.47
CA VAL A 150 -8.64 17.29 -36.48
C VAL A 150 -7.76 16.09 -36.77
N TYR A 151 -7.11 15.55 -35.75
CA TYR A 151 -6.28 14.36 -35.87
C TYR A 151 -7.15 13.10 -35.74
N ASP A 152 -7.64 12.60 -36.87
CA ASP A 152 -8.56 11.46 -36.98
C ASP A 152 -7.91 10.21 -37.62
N LEU A 153 -6.58 10.13 -37.64
CA LEU A 153 -5.82 9.03 -38.22
C LEU A 153 -5.09 8.22 -37.15
N ASP A 154 -4.88 6.94 -37.44
CA ASP A 154 -4.16 6.01 -36.57
C ASP A 154 -2.80 6.55 -36.06
N HIS A 155 -2.01 7.16 -36.95
CA HIS A 155 -0.68 7.66 -36.65
C HIS A 155 -0.66 9.05 -35.99
N ASN A 156 -1.79 9.77 -35.92
CA ASN A 156 -1.81 11.15 -35.44
C ASN A 156 -2.79 11.46 -34.31
N VAL A 157 -3.77 10.58 -34.06
CA VAL A 157 -4.80 10.74 -33.02
C VAL A 157 -4.22 10.90 -31.60
N GLU A 158 -2.98 10.44 -31.41
CA GLU A 158 -2.24 10.47 -30.15
C GLU A 158 -1.43 11.77 -29.94
N PHE A 159 -1.31 12.64 -30.95
CA PHE A 159 -0.50 13.87 -30.85
C PHE A 159 -1.22 15.08 -30.24
N ASN A 160 -2.54 15.03 -30.13
CA ASN A 160 -3.32 16.16 -29.65
C ASN A 160 -4.46 15.72 -28.74
N GLY A 161 -4.71 16.53 -27.71
CA GLY A 161 -5.80 16.30 -26.79
C GLY A 161 -5.55 15.15 -25.82
N ILE A 162 -6.63 14.70 -25.19
CA ILE A 162 -6.60 13.61 -24.19
C ILE A 162 -7.11 12.34 -24.85
N TYR A 163 -6.40 11.23 -24.72
CA TYR A 163 -6.80 9.97 -25.37
C TYR A 163 -6.68 8.74 -24.49
N GLN A 164 -7.48 7.73 -24.81
CA GLN A 164 -7.47 6.39 -24.22
C GLN A 164 -7.64 5.32 -25.31
N SER A 165 -6.90 4.23 -25.19
CA SER A 165 -7.22 2.97 -25.87
C SER A 165 -8.37 2.24 -25.17
N MET A 166 -9.14 1.48 -25.96
CA MET A 166 -10.39 0.89 -25.54
C MET A 166 -10.64 -0.45 -26.24
N THR A 167 -10.94 -1.47 -25.44
CA THR A 167 -11.61 -2.71 -25.85
C THR A 167 -13.13 -2.55 -25.73
N ASN A 168 -13.75 -2.91 -24.60
CA ASN A 168 -15.20 -2.83 -24.39
C ASN A 168 -15.66 -1.47 -23.86
N GLN A 169 -14.86 -0.81 -23.02
CA GLN A 169 -15.26 0.45 -22.38
C GLN A 169 -14.12 1.44 -22.18
N ALA A 170 -14.43 2.73 -22.28
CA ALA A 170 -13.54 3.84 -21.94
C ALA A 170 -14.34 4.99 -21.32
N ALA A 171 -13.68 5.76 -20.47
CA ALA A 171 -14.29 6.90 -19.79
C ALA A 171 -13.26 8.02 -19.67
N ILE A 172 -13.58 9.21 -20.20
CA ILE A 172 -12.69 10.38 -20.11
C ILE A 172 -13.46 11.52 -19.45
N THR A 173 -12.90 12.07 -18.38
CA THR A 173 -13.42 13.25 -17.68
C THR A 173 -12.82 14.51 -18.28
N VAL A 174 -13.69 15.47 -18.63
CA VAL A 174 -13.30 16.71 -19.30
C VAL A 174 -13.83 17.91 -18.55
N GLN A 175 -12.99 18.92 -18.34
CA GLN A 175 -13.38 20.17 -17.70
C GLN A 175 -13.57 21.27 -18.76
N LYS A 176 -14.62 22.05 -18.61
CA LYS A 176 -14.97 23.17 -19.51
C LYS A 176 -13.88 24.24 -19.58
N LYS A 177 -13.09 24.38 -18.50
CA LYS A 177 -12.00 25.34 -18.40
C LYS A 177 -10.80 25.01 -19.30
N ASP A 178 -10.67 23.75 -19.72
CA ASP A 178 -9.54 23.28 -20.53
C ASP A 178 -9.72 23.64 -22.02
N PHE A 179 -10.92 24.08 -22.43
CA PHE A 179 -11.28 24.40 -23.82
C PHE A 179 -11.76 25.84 -23.97
N LEU A 180 -11.04 26.65 -24.74
CA LEU A 180 -11.34 28.07 -24.97
C LEU A 180 -12.75 28.30 -25.55
N GLY A 181 -13.16 27.44 -26.49
CA GLY A 181 -14.47 27.50 -27.14
C GLY A 181 -15.63 26.97 -26.30
N LYS A 182 -15.39 26.41 -25.11
CA LYS A 182 -16.40 25.65 -24.32
C LYS A 182 -17.07 24.54 -25.15
N GLN A 183 -16.33 23.98 -26.09
CA GLN A 183 -16.73 22.91 -26.99
C GLN A 183 -15.48 22.10 -27.37
N PHE A 184 -15.67 20.84 -27.74
CA PHE A 184 -14.58 19.94 -28.12
C PHE A 184 -15.07 18.89 -29.12
N PHE A 185 -14.13 18.27 -29.84
CA PHE A 185 -14.39 17.10 -30.67
C PHE A 185 -14.08 15.81 -29.91
N VAL A 186 -14.97 14.84 -30.03
CA VAL A 186 -14.72 13.45 -29.60
C VAL A 186 -14.43 12.62 -30.84
N VAL A 187 -13.19 12.15 -30.95
CA VAL A 187 -12.63 11.47 -32.11
C VAL A 187 -12.50 9.97 -31.82
N PHE A 188 -12.95 9.15 -32.77
CA PHE A 188 -12.96 7.70 -32.68
C PHE A 188 -12.17 7.11 -33.84
N VAL A 189 -11.05 6.46 -33.49
CA VAL A 189 -10.15 5.82 -34.45
C VAL A 189 -10.07 4.33 -34.13
N ILE A 190 -10.40 3.49 -35.11
CA ILE A 190 -10.22 2.04 -34.98
C ILE A 190 -8.82 1.69 -35.43
N LYS A 191 -8.08 0.96 -34.61
CA LYS A 191 -6.71 0.54 -34.91
C LYS A 191 -6.73 -0.60 -35.95
N PRO A 192 -5.81 -0.58 -36.94
CA PRO A 192 -5.69 -1.66 -37.92
C PRO A 192 -5.32 -3.01 -37.28
N GLU A 193 -4.64 -2.96 -36.13
CA GLU A 193 -4.23 -4.12 -35.34
C GLU A 193 -4.61 -3.95 -33.87
N ASP A 194 -4.70 -5.06 -33.13
CA ASP A 194 -5.19 -5.09 -31.76
C ASP A 194 -4.08 -4.91 -30.69
N TYR A 195 -2.83 -4.71 -31.10
CA TYR A 195 -1.67 -4.71 -30.19
C TYR A 195 -1.76 -3.64 -29.10
N ALA A 196 -2.32 -2.46 -29.42
CA ALA A 196 -2.47 -1.35 -28.47
C ALA A 196 -3.41 -1.70 -27.31
N CYS A 197 -4.30 -2.68 -27.52
CA CYS A 197 -5.24 -3.20 -26.52
C CYS A 197 -4.85 -4.62 -26.03
N GLY A 198 -3.60 -5.05 -26.20
CA GLY A 198 -3.13 -6.37 -25.74
C GLY A 198 -3.54 -7.55 -26.61
N GLY A 199 -4.27 -7.32 -27.70
CA GLY A 199 -4.73 -8.38 -28.58
C GLY A 199 -3.60 -9.00 -29.40
N SER A 200 -3.69 -10.33 -29.58
CA SER A 200 -2.81 -11.05 -30.49
C SER A 200 -3.06 -10.58 -31.93
N VAL A 201 -1.99 -10.46 -32.71
CA VAL A 201 -2.09 -10.22 -34.15
C VAL A 201 -3.00 -11.30 -34.76
N PRO A 202 -4.04 -10.96 -35.55
CA PRO A 202 -5.00 -11.93 -36.08
C PRO A 202 -4.29 -13.13 -36.73
N SER A 203 -4.56 -14.33 -36.22
CA SER A 203 -3.96 -15.59 -36.70
C SER A 203 -4.54 -16.03 -38.05
N SER A 204 -5.67 -15.45 -38.47
CA SER A 204 -6.44 -15.88 -39.65
C SER A 204 -5.86 -15.45 -41.00
N ILE A 205 -4.62 -14.95 -41.05
CA ILE A 205 -3.93 -14.62 -42.30
C ILE A 205 -2.59 -15.36 -42.31
N GLN A 206 -2.65 -16.68 -42.18
CA GLN A 206 -1.54 -17.59 -42.44
C GLN A 206 -1.50 -17.94 -43.94
N GLY A 207 -1.63 -16.92 -44.78
CA GLY A 207 -1.45 -16.98 -46.24
C GLY A 207 -0.17 -16.23 -46.60
N LYS A 208 0.62 -16.74 -47.54
CA LYS A 208 1.98 -16.33 -47.93
C LYS A 208 2.16 -14.89 -48.46
N THR A 209 1.27 -13.94 -48.13
CA THR A 209 1.31 -12.56 -48.63
C THR A 209 1.20 -11.58 -47.48
N ASN A 210 2.19 -10.69 -47.32
CA ASN A 210 2.24 -9.62 -46.31
C ASN A 210 1.19 -8.51 -46.51
N HIS A 211 0.18 -8.73 -47.35
CA HIS A 211 -0.82 -7.74 -47.77
C HIS A 211 -2.22 -8.30 -47.47
N THR A 212 -3.01 -7.54 -46.72
CA THR A 212 -4.40 -7.88 -46.43
C THR A 212 -5.31 -6.78 -46.96
N ARG A 213 -6.37 -7.16 -47.67
CA ARG A 213 -7.24 -6.22 -48.37
C ARG A 213 -8.64 -6.18 -47.75
N ASP A 214 -9.18 -4.97 -47.62
CA ASP A 214 -10.56 -4.69 -47.15
C ASP A 214 -10.97 -5.54 -45.96
N LEU A 215 -10.07 -5.65 -44.99
CA LEU A 215 -10.33 -6.38 -43.77
C LEU A 215 -11.51 -5.69 -43.07
N GLN A 216 -12.64 -6.38 -42.94
CA GLN A 216 -13.86 -5.83 -42.33
C GLN A 216 -13.69 -5.69 -40.81
N ARG A 217 -12.89 -4.71 -40.40
CA ARG A 217 -12.69 -4.29 -39.01
C ARG A 217 -13.59 -3.10 -38.74
N MET A 218 -14.84 -3.39 -38.41
CA MET A 218 -15.79 -2.38 -37.95
C MET A 218 -16.07 -2.58 -36.48
N LYS A 219 -16.19 -1.47 -35.74
CA LYS A 219 -16.62 -1.49 -34.34
C LYS A 219 -17.86 -0.64 -34.17
N SER A 220 -18.87 -1.23 -33.55
CA SER A 220 -20.06 -0.50 -33.09
C SER A 220 -19.74 0.15 -31.74
N LEU A 221 -19.89 1.46 -31.67
CA LEU A 221 -19.58 2.27 -30.50
C LEU A 221 -20.85 2.99 -30.05
N GLU A 222 -21.06 2.99 -28.74
CA GLU A 222 -22.12 3.73 -28.07
C GLU A 222 -21.51 4.76 -27.13
N VAL A 223 -21.81 6.03 -27.38
CA VAL A 223 -21.28 7.17 -26.63
C VAL A 223 -22.39 7.81 -25.82
N THR A 224 -22.14 8.02 -24.54
CA THR A 224 -23.02 8.76 -23.62
C THR A 224 -22.20 9.82 -22.89
N ILE A 225 -22.69 11.07 -22.90
CA ILE A 225 -22.06 12.17 -22.16
C ILE A 225 -22.91 12.49 -20.94
N VAL A 226 -22.34 12.33 -19.75
CA VAL A 226 -23.01 12.59 -18.48
C VAL A 226 -22.33 13.75 -17.76
N PRO A 227 -23.07 14.58 -17.00
CA PRO A 227 -22.45 15.60 -16.16
C PRO A 227 -21.59 14.92 -15.09
N SER A 228 -20.42 15.51 -14.82
CA SER A 228 -19.58 15.06 -13.71
C SER A 228 -20.12 15.58 -12.37
N VAL A 229 -19.50 15.14 -11.29
CA VAL A 229 -19.93 15.37 -9.92
C VAL A 229 -19.84 16.87 -9.57
N LYS A 230 -20.91 17.41 -8.95
CA LYS A 230 -20.98 18.81 -8.54
C LYS A 230 -20.01 19.10 -7.38
N GLY A 231 -19.53 20.35 -7.29
CA GLY A 231 -18.66 20.79 -6.19
C GLY A 231 -19.24 20.58 -4.78
N SER A 232 -20.57 20.56 -4.61
CA SER A 232 -21.19 20.23 -3.32
C SER A 232 -20.88 18.81 -2.85
N VAL A 233 -20.76 17.85 -3.76
CA VAL A 233 -20.45 16.45 -3.42
C VAL A 233 -19.01 16.32 -2.94
N TYR A 234 -18.06 17.08 -3.50
CA TYR A 234 -16.69 17.14 -2.98
C TYR A 234 -16.69 17.61 -1.52
N VAL A 235 -17.47 18.66 -1.20
CA VAL A 235 -17.60 19.16 0.18
C VAL A 235 -18.23 18.11 1.09
N HIS A 236 -19.29 17.43 0.64
CA HIS A 236 -19.92 16.34 1.40
C HIS A 236 -18.97 15.17 1.64
N ALA A 237 -18.18 14.76 0.64
CA ALA A 237 -17.20 13.69 0.75
C ALA A 237 -16.06 14.03 1.73
N ILE A 238 -15.52 15.26 1.64
CA ILE A 238 -14.50 15.76 2.58
C ILE A 238 -15.06 15.79 4.00
N LEU A 239 -16.23 16.41 4.19
CA LEU A 239 -16.85 16.51 5.51
C LEU A 239 -17.18 15.14 6.09
N PHE A 240 -17.70 14.21 5.28
CA PHE A 240 -17.96 12.83 5.69
C PHE A 240 -16.68 12.13 6.16
N SER A 241 -15.59 12.24 5.40
CA SER A 241 -14.31 11.61 5.71
C SER A 241 -13.74 12.13 7.03
N PHE A 242 -13.64 13.46 7.18
CA PHE A 242 -13.13 14.07 8.42
C PHE A 242 -14.04 13.81 9.62
N LEU A 243 -15.36 13.89 9.47
CA LEU A 243 -16.31 13.64 10.57
C LEU A 243 -16.26 12.18 11.03
N SER A 244 -16.16 11.24 10.08
CA SER A 244 -16.03 9.81 10.37
C SER A 244 -14.80 9.55 11.24
N PHE A 245 -13.63 10.06 10.88
CA PHE A 245 -12.42 9.87 11.68
C PHE A 245 -12.38 10.71 12.97
N PHE A 246 -12.96 11.91 12.97
CA PHE A 246 -13.07 12.72 14.18
C PHE A 246 -13.94 12.06 15.26
N SER A 247 -14.88 11.19 14.88
CA SER A 247 -15.64 10.38 15.84
C SER A 247 -14.75 9.51 16.74
N PHE A 248 -13.61 9.01 16.22
CA PHE A 248 -12.62 8.25 17.00
C PHE A 248 -11.90 9.12 18.03
N TYR A 249 -11.61 10.38 17.67
CA TYR A 249 -11.03 11.35 18.61
C TYR A 249 -11.99 11.66 19.75
N LEU A 250 -13.26 11.87 19.44
CA LEU A 250 -14.30 12.06 20.44
C LEU A 250 -14.43 10.82 21.34
N GLY A 251 -14.43 9.61 20.76
CA GLY A 251 -14.43 8.36 21.50
C GLY A 251 -13.23 8.24 22.45
N ALA A 252 -12.02 8.54 21.98
CA ALA A 252 -10.82 8.54 22.81
C ALA A 252 -10.88 9.56 23.96
N LEU A 253 -11.44 10.75 23.71
CA LEU A 253 -11.66 11.79 24.73
C LEU A 253 -12.67 11.31 25.78
N VAL A 254 -13.79 10.72 25.37
CA VAL A 254 -14.78 10.15 26.30
C VAL A 254 -14.16 9.07 27.16
N VAL A 255 -13.39 8.14 26.58
CA VAL A 255 -12.65 7.11 27.34
C VAL A 255 -11.66 7.74 28.33
N ALA A 256 -10.91 8.76 27.89
CA ALA A 256 -9.99 9.49 28.73
C ALA A 256 -10.69 10.20 29.90
N PHE A 257 -11.84 10.81 29.65
CA PHE A 257 -12.65 11.50 30.65
C PHE A 257 -13.27 10.54 31.65
N VAL A 258 -13.80 9.39 31.20
CA VAL A 258 -14.31 8.33 32.07
C VAL A 258 -13.20 7.78 32.96
N GLN A 259 -12.00 7.56 32.42
CA GLN A 259 -10.83 7.15 33.21
C GLN A 259 -10.46 8.21 34.24
N TYR A 260 -10.45 9.49 33.87
CA TYR A 260 -10.18 10.59 34.79
C TYR A 260 -11.19 10.65 35.94
N LEU A 261 -12.49 10.52 35.65
CA LEU A 261 -13.54 10.47 36.67
C LEU A 261 -13.41 9.26 37.59
N ARG A 262 -13.07 8.08 37.05
CA ARG A 262 -12.83 6.87 37.85
C ARG A 262 -11.66 7.06 38.80
N ILE A 263 -10.55 7.64 38.33
CA ILE A 263 -9.38 7.93 39.16
C ILE A 263 -9.75 8.92 40.26
N ARG A 264 -10.41 10.05 39.90
CA ARG A 264 -10.83 11.07 40.87
C ARG A 264 -11.79 10.53 41.93
N ARG A 265 -12.74 9.66 41.55
CA ARG A 265 -13.62 8.98 42.53
C ARG A 265 -12.79 8.11 43.47
N LYS A 266 -11.84 7.32 42.95
CA LYS A 266 -11.00 6.42 43.75
C LYS A 266 -10.13 7.18 44.77
N THR A 267 -9.58 8.35 44.39
CA THR A 267 -8.88 9.23 45.35
C THR A 267 -9.81 9.88 46.37
N SER A 268 -11.04 10.22 45.98
CA SER A 268 -12.03 10.80 46.91
C SER A 268 -12.59 9.78 47.91
N THR A 269 -12.66 8.49 47.57
CA THR A 269 -13.12 7.43 48.51
C THR A 269 -11.98 6.89 49.38
N GLY A 270 -10.72 6.99 48.94
CA GLY A 270 -9.53 6.62 49.71
C GLY A 270 -9.09 7.63 50.77
N GLY A 271 -9.68 8.85 50.78
CA GLY A 271 -9.37 9.91 51.76
C GLY A 271 -10.19 9.85 53.06
N HIS A 272 -11.02 8.82 53.27
CA HIS A 272 -11.95 8.73 54.41
C HIS A 272 -11.69 7.53 55.35
N ILE A 273 -10.43 7.09 55.47
CA ILE A 273 -10.00 6.17 56.54
C ILE A 273 -8.77 6.77 57.21
N LEU A 274 -9.01 7.69 58.13
CA LEU A 274 -8.10 8.06 59.21
C LEU A 274 -8.99 8.42 60.42
N ASP A 275 -8.69 7.74 61.55
CA ASP A 275 -9.21 7.87 62.91
C ASP A 275 -10.70 7.57 63.18
N ASP A 276 -10.97 6.35 63.69
CA ASP A 276 -11.43 6.19 65.09
C ASP A 276 -11.46 4.69 65.53
N GLY A 277 -11.05 4.40 66.78
CA GLY A 277 -11.56 3.21 67.51
C GLY A 277 -10.57 2.11 67.98
N SER A 278 -9.93 2.38 69.12
CA SER A 278 -9.21 1.49 70.06
C SER A 278 -9.83 0.11 70.44
N GLY A 279 -8.95 -0.88 70.73
CA GLY A 279 -9.16 -2.07 71.59
C GLY A 279 -9.43 -3.38 70.84
N THR A 280 -8.75 -4.53 71.02
CA THR A 280 -7.97 -5.09 72.14
C THR A 280 -7.05 -6.19 71.59
N GLY A 281 -5.87 -6.37 72.19
CA GLY A 281 -4.73 -7.05 71.58
C GLY A 281 -4.69 -8.58 71.59
N THR A 282 -3.70 -9.10 70.86
CA THR A 282 -2.79 -10.19 71.28
C THR A 282 -1.60 -10.17 70.32
N ALA A 283 -0.44 -9.81 70.86
CA ALA A 283 0.85 -9.90 70.17
C ALA A 283 1.41 -11.32 70.36
N THR A 284 1.78 -11.97 69.26
CA THR A 284 2.65 -13.15 69.27
C THR A 284 3.59 -13.08 68.08
N HIS A 285 4.89 -12.96 68.40
CA HIS A 285 6.04 -13.10 67.52
C HIS A 285 6.11 -14.49 66.84
N PRO A 286 6.86 -14.63 65.75
CA PRO A 286 7.63 -15.85 65.46
C PRO A 286 9.13 -15.50 65.44
N ILE A 287 9.89 -15.81 66.49
CA ILE A 287 10.70 -17.03 66.72
C ILE A 287 11.58 -17.44 65.53
N THR A 288 12.85 -17.04 65.69
CA THR A 288 14.10 -17.58 65.15
C THR A 288 14.44 -18.93 65.79
N ALA A 289 14.92 -19.88 64.99
CA ALA A 289 15.80 -21.01 65.38
C ALA A 289 16.26 -21.71 64.09
N THR A 290 17.44 -22.29 63.90
CA THR A 290 18.76 -22.37 64.55
C THR A 290 19.60 -23.26 63.61
N THR A 291 20.88 -22.97 63.37
CA THR A 291 21.93 -23.99 63.20
C THR A 291 23.30 -23.43 63.60
N PRO A 292 24.23 -24.26 64.11
CA PRO A 292 25.13 -23.88 65.20
C PRO A 292 26.60 -23.64 64.81
N GLU A 293 27.32 -23.19 65.84
CA GLU A 293 28.68 -22.68 65.99
C GLU A 293 29.85 -23.45 65.34
N GLY A 294 30.95 -22.72 65.14
CA GLY A 294 32.28 -23.25 64.82
C GLY A 294 33.42 -22.22 64.91
N SER A 295 33.61 -21.66 66.10
CA SER A 295 34.86 -21.21 66.78
C SER A 295 36.01 -20.43 66.09
N SER A 296 36.53 -19.45 66.87
CA SER A 296 37.96 -19.07 67.06
C SER A 296 38.67 -18.27 65.94
N TYR A 297 39.55 -17.28 66.17
CA TYR A 297 40.26 -16.76 67.36
C TYR A 297 40.99 -15.45 66.97
N GLY A 298 40.99 -14.40 67.84
CA GLY A 298 41.99 -13.32 68.02
C GLY A 298 42.53 -12.49 66.81
N ALA A 299 43.07 -11.28 66.91
CA ALA A 299 43.37 -10.39 68.04
C ALA A 299 43.89 -9.02 67.48
N ILE A 300 43.71 -7.95 68.28
CA ILE A 300 44.50 -6.69 68.47
C ILE A 300 44.83 -5.70 67.34
N ASP A 301 44.50 -4.43 67.64
CA ASP A 301 45.14 -3.18 67.19
C ASP A 301 46.62 -3.11 67.61
N GLU A 302 47.51 -2.61 66.74
CA GLU A 302 48.43 -1.51 67.08
C GLU A 302 49.21 -0.95 65.86
N SER A 303 49.70 0.27 66.07
CA SER A 303 50.24 1.26 65.16
C SER A 303 51.69 1.10 64.66
N SER A 304 51.97 1.78 63.53
CA SER A 304 53.15 2.60 63.22
C SER A 304 54.24 2.13 62.22
N SER A 305 54.36 2.96 61.16
CA SER A 305 55.56 3.39 60.42
C SER A 305 56.26 2.46 59.41
N GLY A 306 56.49 2.98 58.19
CA GLY A 306 57.58 2.55 57.31
C GLY A 306 57.29 2.47 55.80
N GLY A 307 57.25 3.63 55.12
CA GLY A 307 57.76 3.88 53.76
C GLY A 307 57.47 2.92 52.59
N GLY A 308 56.81 3.44 51.55
CA GLY A 308 56.85 2.85 50.20
C GLY A 308 55.86 3.49 49.23
N GLN A 309 56.30 4.51 48.51
CA GLN A 309 55.55 5.18 47.44
C GLN A 309 55.04 4.19 46.37
N GLN A 310 53.75 4.25 46.03
CA GLN A 310 53.38 4.29 44.63
C GLN A 310 52.04 4.99 44.39
N LEU A 311 52.10 5.87 43.42
CA LEU A 311 51.17 6.88 42.97
C LEU A 311 50.05 6.26 42.13
N SER A 312 48.78 6.41 42.54
CA SER A 312 47.68 6.73 41.61
C SER A 312 46.44 7.13 42.40
N SER A 313 45.99 8.35 42.09
CA SER A 313 44.97 9.14 42.75
C SER A 313 43.56 8.62 42.52
N LEU A 314 42.88 8.26 43.60
CA LEU A 314 41.43 8.33 43.75
C LEU A 314 41.07 9.81 43.94
N ASP A 315 40.25 10.37 43.06
CA ASP A 315 39.55 11.62 43.34
C ASP A 315 38.04 11.37 43.39
N HIS A 316 37.49 11.68 44.56
CA HIS A 316 36.08 11.60 44.92
C HIS A 316 35.53 13.03 44.93
N LYS A 317 34.56 13.36 44.06
CA LYS A 317 33.70 14.55 44.24
C LYS A 317 32.37 14.42 43.46
N PRO A 318 31.32 15.19 43.79
CA PRO A 318 29.98 14.73 44.18
C PRO A 318 28.96 14.84 43.02
N PRO A 319 27.70 14.34 43.17
CA PRO A 319 26.71 14.44 42.11
C PRO A 319 26.09 15.85 42.08
N GLY A 320 26.45 16.64 41.08
CA GLY A 320 25.78 17.88 40.68
C GLY A 320 25.37 17.79 39.21
N GLY A 321 24.10 18.02 38.90
CA GLY A 321 23.56 17.90 37.55
C GLY A 321 23.97 19.03 36.62
N SER A 322 24.10 18.70 35.34
CA SER A 322 23.71 19.59 34.23
C SER A 322 23.41 18.76 32.99
N ASP A 323 22.27 19.03 32.38
CA ASP A 323 21.91 18.60 31.05
C ASP A 323 22.90 19.17 30.02
N THR A 324 23.55 18.31 29.24
CA THR A 324 24.14 18.73 27.96
C THR A 324 24.09 17.56 26.96
N ASP A 325 23.58 17.91 25.79
CA ASP A 325 23.30 17.09 24.62
C ASP A 325 24.60 16.89 23.82
N SER A 326 25.15 15.68 23.82
CA SER A 326 26.18 15.27 22.86
C SER A 326 26.05 13.78 22.58
N SER A 327 25.30 13.48 21.52
CA SER A 327 25.30 12.18 20.85
C SER A 327 26.56 12.04 19.99
N VAL A 328 27.02 10.79 19.85
CA VAL A 328 28.17 10.30 19.06
C VAL A 328 29.41 10.12 19.94
N GLU A 329 29.85 8.86 20.06
CA GLU A 329 31.07 8.36 20.74
C GLU A 329 30.95 7.79 22.18
N GLU A 330 29.91 7.01 22.52
CA GLU A 330 29.98 6.04 23.63
C GLU A 330 29.04 4.83 23.39
N GLU A 331 29.30 3.95 22.42
CA GLU A 331 28.48 2.72 22.22
C GLU A 331 29.25 1.40 22.10
N SER A 332 30.58 1.39 22.22
CA SER A 332 31.35 0.12 22.22
C SER A 332 31.62 -0.47 23.62
N ASP A 333 31.44 0.29 24.70
CA ASP A 333 31.90 -0.12 26.04
C ASP A 333 30.81 -0.58 27.02
N PHE A 334 29.52 -0.58 26.62
CA PHE A 334 28.43 -0.93 27.54
C PHE A 334 28.12 -2.43 27.68
N ASP A 335 28.84 -3.32 27.01
CA ASP A 335 28.71 -4.79 27.17
C ASP A 335 29.77 -5.39 28.14
N THR A 336 30.47 -4.58 28.91
CA THR A 336 31.47 -5.05 29.88
C THR A 336 30.85 -5.49 31.21
N MET A 337 30.25 -6.68 31.24
CA MET A 337 30.27 -7.55 32.44
C MET A 337 29.97 -9.03 32.08
N PRO A 338 30.99 -9.91 31.99
CA PRO A 338 30.81 -11.32 31.63
C PRO A 338 30.02 -12.14 32.67
N GLU A 339 29.84 -11.65 33.90
CA GLU A 339 29.04 -12.32 34.93
C GLU A 339 27.54 -12.34 34.61
N ILE A 340 27.00 -11.31 33.94
CA ILE A 340 25.56 -11.20 33.60
C ILE A 340 25.15 -12.24 32.53
N ASP A 341 26.05 -12.61 31.62
CA ASP A 341 25.77 -13.61 30.59
C ASP A 341 25.81 -15.05 31.14
N SER A 342 26.58 -15.29 32.21
CA SER A 342 26.59 -16.57 32.91
C SER A 342 25.27 -16.83 33.66
N ASP A 343 24.73 -15.81 34.34
CA ASP A 343 23.44 -15.87 35.04
C ASP A 343 22.24 -15.98 34.09
N LYS A 344 22.29 -15.30 32.93
CA LYS A 344 21.28 -15.46 31.86
C LYS A 344 21.15 -16.92 31.41
N ASN A 345 22.23 -17.69 31.43
CA ASN A 345 22.21 -19.11 31.02
C ASN A 345 21.68 -20.04 32.12
N ILE A 346 21.85 -19.72 33.40
CA ILE A 346 21.38 -20.52 34.54
C ILE A 346 19.87 -20.33 34.81
N ILE A 347 19.33 -19.14 34.52
CA ILE A 347 17.94 -18.81 34.82
C ILE A 347 16.99 -19.28 33.71
N ARG A 348 17.42 -19.19 32.45
CA ARG A 348 16.62 -19.61 31.28
C ARG A 348 16.39 -21.13 31.21
N THR A 349 17.03 -21.94 32.06
CA THR A 349 16.87 -23.41 32.13
C THR A 349 15.72 -23.84 33.05
N LYS A 350 15.06 -22.90 33.75
CA LYS A 350 13.86 -23.21 34.54
C LYS A 350 12.69 -23.58 33.63
N MET A 351 11.98 -24.67 33.98
CA MET A 351 10.81 -25.17 33.26
C MET A 351 9.62 -24.18 33.28
N PHE A 352 9.55 -23.32 34.30
CA PHE A 352 8.64 -22.18 34.38
C PHE A 352 9.43 -20.89 34.53
N LEU A 353 9.26 -19.98 33.59
CA LEU A 353 9.94 -18.68 33.58
C LEU A 353 8.93 -17.58 33.94
N TYR A 354 9.31 -16.70 34.86
CA TYR A 354 8.50 -15.56 35.28
C TYR A 354 9.12 -14.25 34.77
N LEU A 355 8.31 -13.20 34.64
CA LEU A 355 8.76 -11.93 34.06
C LEU A 355 9.90 -11.29 34.85
N SER A 356 9.93 -11.48 36.18
CA SER A 356 11.03 -11.03 37.06
C SER A 356 12.40 -11.61 36.69
N ASP A 357 12.43 -12.80 36.07
CA ASP A 357 13.66 -13.47 35.63
C ASP A 357 14.20 -12.87 34.31
N LEU A 358 13.37 -12.12 33.57
CA LEU A 358 13.70 -11.49 32.28
C LEU A 358 13.55 -9.96 32.27
N SER A 359 13.45 -9.31 33.43
CA SER A 359 13.34 -7.84 33.56
C SER A 359 14.45 -7.26 34.44
N ARG A 360 15.70 -7.69 34.22
CA ARG A 360 16.85 -7.33 35.09
C ARG A 360 17.70 -6.19 34.54
N LYS A 361 17.56 -5.83 33.25
CA LYS A 361 18.30 -4.71 32.65
C LYS A 361 17.84 -3.36 33.20
N ASP A 362 18.78 -2.43 33.34
CA ASP A 362 18.47 -1.06 33.76
C ASP A 362 17.56 -0.37 32.74
N ARG A 363 16.48 0.22 33.23
CA ARG A 363 15.45 0.89 32.43
C ARG A 363 16.02 2.04 31.60
N ARG A 364 17.01 2.78 32.11
CA ARG A 364 17.61 3.91 31.36
C ARG A 364 18.28 3.42 30.07
N ILE A 365 18.99 2.30 30.15
CA ILE A 365 19.66 1.65 29.02
C ILE A 365 18.61 1.15 28.02
N VAL A 366 17.55 0.51 28.51
CA VAL A 366 16.48 -0.03 27.68
C VAL A 366 15.69 1.10 26.97
N THR A 367 15.38 2.20 27.66
CA THR A 367 14.70 3.36 27.05
C THR A 367 15.55 4.04 25.97
N LYS A 368 16.85 4.24 26.19
CA LYS A 368 17.77 4.75 25.16
C LYS A 368 17.74 3.87 23.91
N LYS A 369 17.83 2.55 24.08
CA LYS A 369 17.77 1.57 22.99
C LYS A 369 16.45 1.63 22.19
N TYR A 370 15.34 1.96 22.84
CA TYR A 370 14.04 2.07 22.17
C TYR A 370 13.79 3.40 21.47
N ASN A 371 14.41 4.49 21.92
CA ASN A 371 14.36 5.77 21.21
C ASN A 371 15.04 5.67 19.83
N ILE A 372 16.00 4.76 19.66
CA ILE A 372 16.64 4.49 18.36
C ILE A 372 15.60 3.95 17.34
N TYR A 373 14.63 3.12 17.78
CA TYR A 373 13.59 2.64 16.88
C TYR A 373 12.75 3.78 16.29
N PHE A 374 12.44 4.79 17.12
CA PHE A 374 11.69 5.98 16.74
C PHE A 374 12.45 6.86 15.75
N TRP A 375 13.72 7.17 16.03
CA TRP A 375 14.52 8.01 15.12
C TRP A 375 14.79 7.31 13.78
N ASN A 376 15.11 6.01 13.80
CA ASN A 376 15.38 5.25 12.58
C ASN A 376 14.16 5.18 11.65
N ILE A 377 12.95 4.99 12.17
CA ILE A 377 11.75 4.95 11.32
C ILE A 377 11.48 6.32 10.67
N ILE A 378 11.74 7.42 11.38
CA ILE A 378 11.61 8.78 10.83
C ILE A 378 12.63 8.99 9.71
N THR A 379 13.88 8.59 9.91
CA THR A 379 14.90 8.68 8.87
C THR A 379 14.50 7.88 7.63
N ILE A 380 14.10 6.62 7.81
CA ILE A 380 13.62 5.78 6.70
C ILE A 380 12.42 6.44 5.99
N ALA A 381 11.44 6.94 6.76
CA ALA A 381 10.27 7.62 6.24
C ALA A 381 10.61 8.82 5.33
N VAL A 382 11.54 9.67 5.74
CA VAL A 382 11.96 10.85 4.94
C VAL A 382 12.64 10.43 3.64
N PHE A 383 13.58 9.46 3.71
CA PHE A 383 14.28 8.97 2.53
C PHE A 383 13.36 8.22 1.55
N TYR A 384 12.27 7.62 2.04
CA TYR A 384 11.25 7.01 1.20
C TYR A 384 10.28 8.05 0.63
N ALA A 385 9.80 9.01 1.42
CA ALA A 385 8.77 9.95 0.97
C ALA A 385 9.27 10.95 -0.08
N LEU A 386 10.50 11.45 0.05
CA LEU A 386 11.01 12.50 -0.84
C LEU A 386 11.09 12.08 -2.32
N PRO A 387 11.69 10.92 -2.69
CA PRO A 387 11.73 10.48 -4.07
C PRO A 387 10.33 10.19 -4.64
N VAL A 388 9.44 9.63 -3.82
CA VAL A 388 8.09 9.27 -4.23
C VAL A 388 7.27 10.50 -4.58
N ILE A 389 7.26 11.52 -3.71
CA ILE A 389 6.54 12.77 -3.99
C ILE A 389 7.09 13.45 -5.26
N GLN A 390 8.41 13.43 -5.47
CA GLN A 390 9.02 13.96 -6.69
C GLN A 390 8.57 13.21 -7.95
N LEU A 391 8.46 11.88 -7.88
CA LEU A 391 8.06 11.02 -8.98
C LEU A 391 6.60 11.25 -9.38
N VAL A 392 5.69 11.29 -8.39
CA VAL A 392 4.27 11.61 -8.57
C VAL A 392 4.08 12.92 -9.34
N ILE A 393 4.75 13.99 -8.91
CA ILE A 393 4.63 15.31 -9.55
C ILE A 393 5.12 15.26 -11.01
N THR A 394 6.21 14.52 -11.27
CA THR A 394 6.80 14.40 -12.59
C THR A 394 5.86 13.65 -13.54
N TYR A 395 5.35 12.49 -13.15
CA TYR A 395 4.45 11.69 -14.00
C TYR A 395 3.09 12.34 -14.21
N GLN A 396 2.53 12.96 -13.17
CA GLN A 396 1.27 13.71 -13.32
C GLN A 396 1.42 14.87 -14.32
N THR A 397 2.60 15.50 -14.37
CA THR A 397 2.92 16.51 -15.38
C THR A 397 3.02 15.88 -16.77
N VAL A 398 3.70 14.73 -16.91
CA VAL A 398 3.79 14.01 -18.20
C VAL A 398 2.41 13.63 -18.72
N VAL A 399 1.52 13.08 -17.89
CA VAL A 399 0.15 12.72 -18.29
C VAL A 399 -0.65 13.96 -18.70
N ASN A 400 -0.56 15.05 -17.92
CA ASN A 400 -1.29 16.28 -18.24
C ASN A 400 -0.77 16.96 -19.52
N VAL A 401 0.53 16.87 -19.82
CA VAL A 401 1.13 17.47 -21.02
C VAL A 401 0.93 16.60 -22.27
N THR A 402 1.09 15.28 -22.14
CA THR A 402 0.93 14.35 -23.26
C THR A 402 -0.52 14.01 -23.58
N GLY A 403 -1.43 14.16 -22.60
CA GLY A 403 -2.82 13.73 -22.71
C GLY A 403 -3.01 12.22 -22.79
N ASN A 404 -1.94 11.43 -22.63
CA ASN A 404 -2.01 9.97 -22.72
C ASN A 404 -2.52 9.37 -21.40
N GLN A 405 -3.79 8.95 -21.39
CA GLN A 405 -4.39 8.30 -20.24
C GLN A 405 -4.19 6.78 -20.21
N ASP A 406 -3.54 6.18 -21.20
CA ASP A 406 -3.06 4.78 -21.17
C ASP A 406 -1.82 4.60 -20.31
N ILE A 407 -1.20 5.71 -19.94
CA ILE A 407 -0.21 5.70 -18.87
C ILE A 407 -0.88 5.22 -17.58
N CYS A 408 -2.16 5.61 -17.35
CA CYS A 408 -2.96 5.40 -16.14
C CYS A 408 -3.93 4.18 -16.19
N TYR A 409 -3.97 3.35 -15.15
CA TYR A 409 -4.96 2.27 -14.90
C TYR A 409 -6.23 2.66 -14.11
N TYR A 410 -6.52 3.96 -13.88
CA TYR A 410 -7.64 4.45 -13.06
C TYR A 410 -9.00 3.82 -13.34
N ASN A 411 -9.79 3.70 -12.27
CA ASN A 411 -11.24 3.61 -12.39
C ASN A 411 -11.81 4.95 -12.89
N PHE A 412 -11.63 5.23 -14.18
CA PHE A 412 -12.04 6.48 -14.81
C PHE A 412 -13.55 6.74 -14.76
N LEU A 413 -14.36 5.73 -14.44
CA LEU A 413 -15.80 5.92 -14.18
C LEU A 413 -16.08 6.59 -12.83
N CYS A 414 -15.13 6.54 -11.90
CA CYS A 414 -15.21 7.12 -10.57
C CYS A 414 -14.05 8.09 -10.23
N ALA A 415 -13.09 8.29 -11.13
CA ALA A 415 -11.96 9.20 -10.88
C ALA A 415 -12.40 10.67 -10.92
N HIS A 416 -12.21 11.37 -9.80
CA HIS A 416 -12.60 12.78 -9.63
C HIS A 416 -11.36 13.68 -9.59
N PRO A 417 -11.11 14.49 -10.64
CA PRO A 417 -9.94 15.37 -10.66
C PRO A 417 -10.13 16.58 -9.75
N LEU A 418 -9.05 17.03 -9.09
CA LEU A 418 -9.02 18.28 -8.32
C LEU A 418 -7.62 18.92 -8.42
N GLY A 419 -7.55 20.11 -9.03
CA GLY A 419 -6.28 20.79 -9.26
C GLY A 419 -5.39 20.01 -10.23
N VAL A 420 -4.20 19.61 -9.77
CA VAL A 420 -3.22 18.84 -10.55
C VAL A 420 -3.47 17.33 -10.47
N LEU A 421 -4.22 16.87 -9.45
CA LEU A 421 -4.46 15.46 -9.19
C LEU A 421 -5.63 14.94 -10.04
N SER A 422 -5.42 13.81 -10.72
CA SER A 422 -6.45 13.18 -11.56
C SER A 422 -7.48 12.35 -10.77
N ALA A 423 -7.07 11.76 -9.64
CA ALA A 423 -7.92 10.93 -8.77
C ALA A 423 -7.84 11.40 -7.31
N PHE A 424 -8.50 12.51 -6.99
CA PHE A 424 -8.49 13.10 -5.65
C PHE A 424 -9.20 12.23 -4.60
N ASN A 425 -10.17 11.40 -5.03
CA ASN A 425 -10.88 10.46 -4.18
C ASN A 425 -9.93 9.48 -3.47
N ASN A 426 -8.94 8.95 -4.19
CA ASN A 426 -7.94 8.03 -3.65
C ASN A 426 -7.04 8.67 -2.57
N VAL A 427 -6.73 9.97 -2.71
CA VAL A 427 -5.96 10.71 -1.69
C VAL A 427 -6.81 10.91 -0.45
N LEU A 428 -8.08 11.30 -0.64
CA LEU A 428 -9.00 11.57 0.45
C LEU A 428 -9.32 10.31 1.27
N SER A 429 -9.45 9.14 0.62
CA SER A 429 -9.70 7.87 1.30
C SER A 429 -8.55 7.44 2.22
N ASN A 430 -7.31 7.80 1.86
CA ASN A 430 -6.11 7.51 2.66
C ASN A 430 -5.86 8.45 3.85
N VAL A 431 -6.58 9.58 3.95
CA VAL A 431 -6.48 10.51 5.09
C VAL A 431 -6.78 9.82 6.43
N GLY A 432 -7.57 8.74 6.41
CA GLY A 432 -7.86 7.92 7.60
C GLY A 432 -6.62 7.37 8.29
N HIS A 433 -5.65 6.86 7.53
CA HIS A 433 -4.38 6.34 8.06
C HIS A 433 -3.59 7.44 8.79
N LEU A 434 -3.56 8.65 8.23
CA LEU A 434 -2.91 9.82 8.82
C LEU A 434 -3.59 10.23 10.14
N LEU A 435 -4.91 10.42 10.12
CA LEU A 435 -5.67 10.89 11.27
C LEU A 435 -5.66 9.85 12.40
N LEU A 436 -5.85 8.56 12.10
CA LEU A 436 -5.83 7.51 13.12
C LEU A 436 -4.41 7.22 13.63
N GLY A 437 -3.39 7.34 12.79
CA GLY A 437 -1.99 7.29 13.19
C GLY A 437 -1.64 8.39 14.19
N PHE A 438 -2.03 9.64 13.91
CA PHE A 438 -1.84 10.75 14.86
C PHE A 438 -2.61 10.54 16.17
N LEU A 439 -3.86 10.06 16.10
CA LEU A 439 -4.64 9.72 17.28
C LEU A 439 -3.95 8.65 18.14
N PHE A 440 -3.41 7.60 17.50
CA PHE A 440 -2.66 6.57 18.20
C PHE A 440 -1.43 7.13 18.90
N LEU A 441 -0.65 7.99 18.23
CA LEU A 441 0.49 8.68 18.84
C LEU A 441 0.08 9.54 20.05
N LEU A 442 -1.06 10.24 19.99
CA LEU A 442 -1.58 10.99 21.14
C LEU A 442 -1.96 10.09 22.31
N ILE A 443 -2.57 8.94 22.04
CA ILE A 443 -2.94 7.95 23.08
C ILE A 443 -1.67 7.38 23.74
N VAL A 444 -0.65 7.05 22.94
CA VAL A 444 0.65 6.57 23.41
C VAL A 444 1.36 7.66 24.23
N LEU A 445 1.37 8.90 23.75
CA LEU A 445 1.96 10.05 24.44
C LEU A 445 1.30 10.30 25.80
N ARG A 446 -0.03 10.26 25.86
CA ARG A 446 -0.77 10.40 27.13
C ARG A 446 -0.36 9.30 28.11
N ARG A 447 -0.28 8.04 27.66
CA ARG A 447 0.15 6.91 28.51
C ARG A 447 1.60 7.04 28.96
N ASP A 448 2.49 7.49 28.09
CA ASP A 448 3.91 7.73 28.38
C ASP A 448 4.09 8.83 29.43
N ILE A 449 3.41 9.98 29.28
CA ILE A 449 3.45 11.07 30.27
C ILE A 449 2.93 10.59 31.64
N LEU A 450 1.80 9.88 31.67
CA LEU A 450 1.24 9.35 32.92
C LEU A 450 2.21 8.34 33.57
N HIS A 451 2.84 7.49 32.76
CA HIS A 451 3.84 6.56 33.24
C HIS A 451 5.05 7.29 33.81
N ARG A 452 5.65 8.24 33.08
CA ARG A 452 6.82 9.02 33.57
C ARG A 452 6.53 9.73 34.89
N ARG A 453 5.35 10.35 35.05
CA ARG A 453 4.95 10.97 36.33
C ARG A 453 4.89 9.97 37.48
N SER A 454 4.36 8.77 37.25
CA SER A 454 4.35 7.71 38.28
C SER A 454 5.75 7.22 38.64
N LEU A 455 6.69 7.27 37.69
CA LEU A 455 8.10 6.93 37.93
C LEU A 455 8.83 7.99 38.74
N GLU A 456 8.60 9.26 38.44
CA GLU A 456 9.15 10.40 39.17
C GLU A 456 8.66 10.41 40.63
N ALA A 457 7.41 10.00 40.85
CA ALA A 457 6.83 9.81 42.19
C ALA A 457 7.42 8.60 42.95
N LYS A 458 8.34 7.82 42.36
CA LYS A 458 8.98 6.61 42.92
C LYS A 458 7.98 5.62 43.54
N GLU A 459 6.82 5.48 42.94
CA GLU A 459 5.79 4.58 43.44
C GLU A 459 6.25 3.11 43.28
N ILE A 460 6.35 2.37 44.39
CA ILE A 460 6.84 0.96 44.45
C ILE A 460 6.13 0.08 43.41
N TYR A 461 4.85 0.36 43.15
CA TYR A 461 4.04 -0.29 42.13
C TYR A 461 4.68 -0.27 40.72
N THR A 462 5.35 0.82 40.33
CA THR A 462 5.90 0.95 38.97
C THR A 462 7.22 0.21 38.76
N LEU A 463 7.93 -0.13 39.84
CA LEU A 463 9.23 -0.78 39.80
C LEU A 463 9.13 -2.30 39.88
N GLU A 464 8.14 -2.83 40.62
CA GLU A 464 8.02 -4.27 40.91
C GLU A 464 6.73 -4.93 40.35
N TYR A 465 5.75 -4.15 39.91
CA TYR A 465 4.47 -4.64 39.39
C TYR A 465 4.32 -4.34 37.89
N GLY A 466 3.48 -5.14 37.23
CA GLY A 466 3.16 -5.02 35.82
C GLY A 466 4.32 -5.32 34.87
N ILE A 467 3.98 -5.35 33.58
CA ILE A 467 4.97 -5.52 32.52
C ILE A 467 5.78 -4.22 32.37
N PRO A 468 7.13 -4.28 32.27
CA PRO A 468 7.94 -3.10 31.94
C PRO A 468 7.43 -2.41 30.67
N LYS A 469 6.95 -1.16 30.81
CA LYS A 469 6.37 -0.40 29.70
C LYS A 469 7.46 0.36 28.96
N HIS A 470 7.54 0.13 27.65
CA HIS A 470 8.41 0.85 26.73
C HIS A 470 7.58 1.35 25.55
N PHE A 471 7.61 2.68 25.34
CA PHE A 471 6.75 3.34 24.35
C PHE A 471 7.42 3.54 22.99
N GLY A 472 8.74 3.38 22.87
CA GLY A 472 9.48 3.62 21.62
C GLY A 472 8.97 2.83 20.41
N LEU A 473 8.67 1.53 20.55
CA LEU A 473 8.07 0.75 19.45
C LEU A 473 6.65 1.21 19.11
N PHE A 474 5.85 1.62 20.09
CA PHE A 474 4.51 2.12 19.82
C PHE A 474 4.55 3.45 19.06
N TYR A 475 5.49 4.34 19.38
CA TYR A 475 5.73 5.53 18.57
C TYR A 475 6.18 5.17 17.14
N ALA A 476 7.06 4.17 16.99
CA ALA A 476 7.49 3.72 15.67
C ALA A 476 6.33 3.13 14.83
N MET A 477 5.46 2.32 15.45
CA MET A 477 4.24 1.79 14.81
C MET A 477 3.28 2.91 14.38
N GLY A 478 3.08 3.93 15.23
CA GLY A 478 2.22 5.07 14.89
C GLY A 478 2.75 5.90 13.73
N ILE A 479 4.06 6.15 13.68
CA ILE A 479 4.70 6.83 12.53
C ILE A 479 4.61 5.97 11.28
N ALA A 480 4.85 4.66 11.38
CA ALA A 480 4.72 3.77 10.24
C ALA A 480 3.31 3.79 9.64
N LEU A 481 2.25 3.89 10.47
CA LEU A 481 0.86 4.02 10.00
C LEU A 481 0.58 5.38 9.31
N ILE A 482 1.17 6.47 9.80
CA ILE A 482 1.08 7.78 9.11
C ILE A 482 1.79 7.70 7.76
N MET A 483 2.98 7.10 7.72
CA MET A 483 3.74 6.98 6.49
C MET A 483 3.09 6.04 5.47
N GLU A 484 2.45 4.96 5.92
CA GLU A 484 1.59 4.13 5.10
C GLU A 484 0.50 4.96 4.42
N GLY A 485 -0.15 5.87 5.16
CA GLY A 485 -1.15 6.78 4.59
C GLY A 485 -0.59 7.76 3.56
N VAL A 486 0.60 8.32 3.80
CA VAL A 486 1.26 9.24 2.84
C VAL A 486 1.67 8.50 1.57
N LEU A 487 2.36 7.37 1.73
CA LEU A 487 2.87 6.59 0.61
C LEU A 487 1.73 5.97 -0.19
N SER A 488 0.70 5.43 0.47
CA SER A 488 -0.49 4.91 -0.22
C SER A 488 -1.27 5.99 -0.95
N ALA A 489 -1.42 7.19 -0.38
CA ALA A 489 -2.02 8.31 -1.11
C ALA A 489 -1.20 8.71 -2.35
N CYS A 490 0.14 8.71 -2.24
CA CYS A 490 1.04 8.98 -3.36
C CYS A 490 0.99 7.86 -4.42
N TYR A 491 0.92 6.61 -4.00
CA TYR A 491 0.84 5.44 -4.86
C TYR A 491 -0.48 5.36 -5.61
N HIS A 492 -1.61 5.66 -4.98
CA HIS A 492 -2.88 5.74 -5.71
C HIS A 492 -3.00 7.00 -6.58
N CYS A 493 -2.01 7.90 -6.55
CA CYS A 493 -1.78 8.92 -7.58
C CYS A 493 -0.78 8.49 -8.67
N GLU A 494 -0.02 7.39 -8.47
CA GLU A 494 1.14 7.01 -9.30
C GLU A 494 1.08 5.60 -9.91
N LEU A 495 0.65 4.52 -9.24
CA LEU A 495 0.80 3.17 -9.81
C LEU A 495 -0.09 2.95 -11.03
N GLU A 496 -1.18 3.69 -11.12
CA GLU A 496 -1.94 3.61 -12.34
C GLU A 496 -1.12 4.20 -13.50
N THR A 497 -0.18 5.13 -13.29
CA THR A 497 0.69 5.75 -14.31
C THR A 497 1.95 4.99 -14.77
N LEU A 498 2.29 3.81 -14.22
CA LEU A 498 3.61 3.19 -14.52
C LEU A 498 3.50 2.08 -15.59
N PRO A 499 3.99 2.31 -16.84
CA PRO A 499 4.12 1.23 -17.80
C PRO A 499 5.28 0.30 -17.41
N VAL A 500 5.08 -0.99 -17.66
CA VAL A 500 5.96 -2.16 -17.43
C VAL A 500 7.31 -2.08 -18.20
N ILE A 501 7.76 -0.92 -18.69
CA ILE A 501 8.91 -0.81 -19.60
C ILE A 501 10.15 -0.16 -18.94
N SER A 502 10.01 0.53 -17.81
CA SER A 502 11.11 1.26 -17.14
C SER A 502 11.66 0.59 -15.86
N TRP A 503 11.69 -0.74 -15.82
CA TRP A 503 12.15 -1.55 -14.66
C TRP A 503 13.64 -1.36 -14.32
N TRP A 504 14.44 -0.82 -15.25
CA TRP A 504 15.90 -0.79 -15.13
C TRP A 504 16.45 0.44 -14.39
N SER A 505 15.64 1.48 -14.18
CA SER A 505 16.13 2.76 -13.65
C SER A 505 15.67 3.08 -12.22
N PHE A 506 14.55 2.53 -11.74
CA PHE A 506 14.04 2.78 -10.39
C PHE A 506 13.32 1.55 -9.82
N PRO A 507 13.46 1.24 -8.51
CA PRO A 507 12.70 0.17 -7.87
C PRO A 507 11.19 0.47 -7.94
N PRO A 508 10.32 -0.53 -8.19
CA PRO A 508 8.88 -0.33 -8.32
C PRO A 508 8.26 0.37 -7.11
N LEU A 509 7.48 1.44 -7.32
CA LEU A 509 6.76 2.14 -6.26
C LEU A 509 5.71 1.26 -5.55
N SER A 510 5.20 0.20 -6.19
CA SER A 510 4.39 -0.83 -5.51
C SER A 510 5.11 -1.51 -4.35
N LEU A 511 6.44 -1.50 -4.34
CA LEU A 511 7.22 -1.99 -3.21
C LEU A 511 7.33 -0.97 -2.08
N THR A 512 7.07 0.33 -2.28
CA THR A 512 7.19 1.33 -1.21
C THR A 512 6.00 1.28 -0.26
N ASP A 513 4.76 1.16 -0.74
CA ASP A 513 3.58 0.94 0.11
C ASP A 513 3.67 -0.40 0.80
N THR A 514 3.91 -1.46 0.02
CA THR A 514 4.03 -2.81 0.56
C THR A 514 5.20 -2.93 1.54
N SER A 515 6.27 -2.12 1.42
CA SER A 515 7.38 -2.15 2.39
C SER A 515 6.99 -1.60 3.76
N PHE A 516 6.19 -0.53 3.84
CA PHE A 516 5.68 -0.04 5.11
C PHE A 516 4.66 -1.01 5.72
N MET A 517 3.86 -1.70 4.91
CA MET A 517 3.04 -2.83 5.39
C MET A 517 3.89 -3.95 6.01
N TYR A 518 5.02 -4.33 5.39
CA TYR A 518 5.96 -5.31 5.97
C TYR A 518 6.57 -4.80 7.28
N MET A 519 6.96 -3.53 7.33
CA MET A 519 7.52 -2.90 8.52
C MET A 519 6.49 -2.83 9.65
N ILE A 520 5.23 -2.50 9.37
CA ILE A 520 4.13 -2.51 10.34
C ILE A 520 3.94 -3.93 10.88
N ALA A 521 3.83 -4.94 10.02
CA ALA A 521 3.66 -6.33 10.44
C ALA A 521 4.86 -6.82 11.28
N GLY A 522 6.08 -6.49 10.85
CA GLY A 522 7.32 -6.79 11.55
C GLY A 522 7.42 -6.13 12.93
N LEU A 523 7.11 -4.83 13.01
CA LEU A 523 7.07 -4.09 14.28
C LEU A 523 5.98 -4.62 15.22
N CYS A 524 4.81 -5.02 14.70
CA CYS A 524 3.77 -5.69 15.48
C CYS A 524 4.24 -7.03 16.05
N MET A 525 4.92 -7.86 15.25
CA MET A 525 5.48 -9.14 15.70
C MET A 525 6.58 -8.93 16.75
N LEU A 526 7.49 -7.99 16.53
CA LEU A 526 8.52 -7.62 17.51
C LEU A 526 7.86 -7.13 18.81
N LYS A 527 6.81 -6.31 18.71
CA LYS A 527 6.12 -5.80 19.89
C LYS A 527 5.44 -6.91 20.69
N LEU A 528 4.74 -7.84 20.03
CA LEU A 528 4.14 -9.01 20.68
C LEU A 528 5.20 -9.85 21.43
N TYR A 529 6.35 -10.08 20.81
CA TYR A 529 7.45 -10.83 21.42
C TYR A 529 8.06 -10.13 22.63
N GLN A 530 8.31 -8.82 22.54
CA GLN A 530 8.90 -8.04 23.61
C GLN A 530 8.03 -7.99 24.87
N THR A 531 6.71 -8.05 24.75
CA THR A 531 5.80 -7.89 25.90
C THR A 531 6.03 -8.96 26.99
N ARG A 532 6.47 -10.17 26.63
CA ARG A 532 6.83 -11.23 27.59
C ARG A 532 8.33 -11.50 27.68
N HIS A 533 9.14 -10.89 26.82
CA HIS A 533 10.59 -11.07 26.76
C HIS A 533 11.37 -9.74 26.79
N PRO A 534 11.21 -8.89 27.82
CA PRO A 534 11.74 -7.53 27.80
C PRO A 534 13.28 -7.45 27.76
N ASP A 535 14.01 -8.50 28.14
CA ASP A 535 15.49 -8.52 28.07
C ASP A 535 16.06 -9.13 26.76
N ILE A 536 15.25 -9.79 25.93
CA ILE A 536 15.65 -10.51 24.70
C ILE A 536 15.22 -9.71 23.46
N ASN A 537 15.66 -8.45 23.37
CA ASN A 537 15.26 -7.57 22.26
C ASN A 537 16.37 -7.48 21.23
N ALA A 538 16.01 -7.75 19.97
CA ALA A 538 16.83 -7.40 18.82
C ALA A 538 17.20 -5.90 18.88
N SER A 539 18.45 -5.58 18.55
CA SER A 539 18.84 -4.18 18.37
C SER A 539 18.02 -3.57 17.23
N ALA A 540 17.73 -2.26 17.32
CA ALA A 540 16.99 -1.55 16.28
C ALA A 540 17.65 -1.73 14.91
N TYR A 541 18.98 -1.62 14.85
CA TYR A 541 19.76 -1.84 13.63
C TYR A 541 19.59 -3.25 13.06
N SER A 542 19.60 -4.29 13.90
CA SER A 542 19.40 -5.68 13.44
C SER A 542 17.97 -5.90 12.94
N ALA A 543 16.97 -5.35 13.61
CA ALA A 543 15.58 -5.45 13.19
C ALA A 543 15.35 -4.75 11.82
N TYR A 544 15.79 -3.51 11.66
CA TYR A 544 15.65 -2.80 10.38
C TYR A 544 16.52 -3.40 9.27
N ALA A 545 17.70 -3.95 9.58
CA ALA A 545 18.49 -4.70 8.61
C ALA A 545 17.75 -5.96 8.14
N SER A 546 17.05 -6.66 9.04
CA SER A 546 16.22 -7.81 8.66
C SER A 546 15.06 -7.39 7.73
N PHE A 547 14.41 -6.26 7.99
CA PHE A 547 13.41 -5.71 7.10
C PHE A 547 14.00 -5.32 5.74
N ALA A 548 15.19 -4.73 5.70
CA ALA A 548 15.87 -4.41 4.45
C ALA A 548 16.18 -5.67 3.59
N VAL A 549 16.59 -6.78 4.22
CA VAL A 549 16.78 -8.06 3.52
C VAL A 549 15.47 -8.59 2.96
N VAL A 550 14.37 -8.54 3.73
CA VAL A 550 13.04 -8.95 3.28
C VAL A 550 12.57 -8.10 2.09
N ILE A 551 12.75 -6.77 2.17
CA ILE A 551 12.41 -5.85 1.08
C ILE A 551 13.26 -6.13 -0.17
N CYS A 552 14.56 -6.41 -0.01
CA CYS A 552 15.43 -6.81 -1.11
C CYS A 552 14.96 -8.12 -1.78
N LEU A 553 14.57 -9.12 -0.99
CA LEU A 553 13.98 -10.36 -1.50
C LEU A 553 12.65 -10.10 -2.24
N ALA A 554 11.82 -9.15 -1.76
CA ALA A 554 10.61 -8.74 -2.45
C ALA A 554 10.91 -8.13 -3.84
N VAL A 555 11.90 -7.24 -3.92
CA VAL A 555 12.37 -6.65 -5.20
C VAL A 555 12.84 -7.75 -6.15
N LEU A 556 13.69 -8.67 -5.68
CA LEU A 556 14.18 -9.79 -6.49
C LEU A 556 13.04 -10.70 -6.96
N GLY A 557 12.03 -10.92 -6.14
CA GLY A 557 10.87 -11.73 -6.52
C GLY A 557 9.95 -11.07 -7.53
N VAL A 558 9.81 -9.75 -7.49
CA VAL A 558 9.10 -8.99 -8.53
C VAL A 558 9.85 -9.07 -9.87
N VAL A 559 11.18 -8.93 -9.85
CA VAL A 559 12.02 -8.95 -11.08
C VAL A 559 12.14 -10.35 -11.69
N PHE A 560 12.42 -11.37 -10.87
CA PHE A 560 12.75 -12.72 -11.37
C PHE A 560 11.59 -13.72 -11.24
N GLY A 561 10.56 -13.43 -10.45
CA GLY A 561 9.48 -14.38 -10.13
C GLY A 561 8.60 -14.77 -11.33
N LYS A 562 8.46 -13.90 -12.34
CA LYS A 562 7.60 -14.16 -13.50
C LYS A 562 8.13 -15.26 -14.43
N ASN A 563 9.45 -15.29 -14.66
CA ASN A 563 10.05 -16.11 -15.72
C ASN A 563 10.94 -17.25 -15.19
N SER A 564 11.33 -17.23 -13.91
CA SER A 564 12.38 -18.12 -13.39
C SER A 564 11.87 -19.07 -12.31
N ILE A 565 11.70 -20.34 -12.65
CA ILE A 565 11.33 -21.41 -11.69
C ILE A 565 12.38 -21.55 -10.58
N TRP A 566 13.66 -21.36 -10.93
CA TRP A 566 14.76 -21.46 -9.97
C TRP A 566 14.63 -20.46 -8.81
N PHE A 567 14.10 -19.27 -9.06
CA PHE A 567 13.85 -18.28 -8.01
C PHE A 567 12.82 -18.80 -7.00
N TRP A 568 11.71 -19.38 -7.44
CA TRP A 568 10.68 -19.95 -6.57
C TRP A 568 11.19 -21.13 -5.74
N VAL A 569 12.03 -21.99 -6.34
CA VAL A 569 12.68 -23.10 -5.62
C VAL A 569 13.62 -22.55 -4.55
N LEU A 570 14.52 -21.62 -4.91
CA LEU A 570 15.45 -21.01 -3.97
C LEU A 570 14.71 -20.30 -2.83
N PHE A 571 13.73 -19.47 -3.15
CA PHE A 571 12.92 -18.76 -2.15
C PHE A 571 12.21 -19.73 -1.21
N SER A 572 11.61 -20.80 -1.73
CA SER A 572 10.91 -21.79 -0.90
C SER A 572 11.87 -22.50 0.07
N VAL A 573 13.08 -22.85 -0.38
CA VAL A 573 14.13 -23.45 0.48
C VAL A 573 14.56 -22.46 1.55
N ILE A 574 14.86 -21.21 1.18
CA ILE A 574 15.26 -20.15 2.13
C ILE A 574 14.13 -19.90 3.13
N HIS A 575 12.88 -19.81 2.68
CA HIS A 575 11.72 -19.56 3.53
C HIS A 575 11.51 -20.69 4.56
N VAL A 576 11.57 -21.95 4.14
CA VAL A 576 11.45 -23.10 5.04
C VAL A 576 12.60 -23.13 6.03
N ILE A 577 13.86 -22.97 5.58
CA ILE A 577 15.02 -22.95 6.48
C ILE A 577 14.94 -21.78 7.47
N ALA A 578 14.57 -20.59 7.02
CA ALA A 578 14.41 -19.41 7.87
C ALA A 578 13.28 -19.60 8.89
N SER A 579 12.13 -20.16 8.48
CA SER A 579 11.01 -20.44 9.37
C SER A 579 11.35 -21.48 10.45
N LEU A 580 12.08 -22.55 10.08
CA LEU A 580 12.58 -23.55 11.01
C LEU A 580 13.67 -22.98 11.94
N GLY A 581 14.56 -22.16 11.41
CA GLY A 581 15.61 -21.48 12.17
C GLY A 581 15.03 -20.52 13.21
N LEU A 582 14.08 -19.67 12.81
CA LEU A 582 13.35 -18.78 13.71
C LEU A 582 12.56 -19.57 14.76
N SER A 583 11.88 -20.65 14.35
CA SER A 583 11.15 -21.51 15.28
C SER A 583 12.07 -22.15 16.32
N THR A 584 13.25 -22.60 15.90
CA THR A 584 14.27 -23.18 16.80
C THR A 584 14.81 -22.12 17.76
N GLN A 585 15.06 -20.90 17.28
CA GLN A 585 15.47 -19.79 18.13
C GLN A 585 14.38 -19.40 19.14
N ILE A 586 13.11 -19.37 18.74
CA ILE A 586 11.98 -19.07 19.63
C ILE A 586 11.82 -20.19 20.69
N TYR A 587 11.92 -21.46 20.30
CA TYR A 587 11.80 -22.59 21.22
C TYR A 587 12.87 -22.58 22.33
N TYR A 588 14.11 -22.25 21.97
CA TYR A 588 15.24 -22.18 22.90
C TYR A 588 15.53 -20.77 23.44
N MET A 589 14.60 -19.81 23.29
CA MET A 589 14.74 -18.43 23.77
C MET A 589 16.06 -17.75 23.35
N GLY A 590 16.46 -17.94 22.10
CA GLY A 590 17.64 -17.30 21.49
C GLY A 590 18.99 -17.87 21.95
N ARG A 591 19.01 -19.00 22.68
CA ARG A 591 20.26 -19.65 23.13
C ARG A 591 20.93 -20.54 22.10
N PHE A 592 20.23 -20.85 21.02
CA PHE A 592 20.74 -21.71 19.96
C PHE A 592 21.64 -20.91 19.01
N LYS A 593 22.96 -20.96 19.23
CA LYS A 593 23.95 -20.44 18.28
C LYS A 593 24.01 -21.36 17.06
N ILE A 594 23.86 -20.76 15.88
CA ILE A 594 23.88 -21.48 14.60
C ILE A 594 25.35 -21.74 14.23
N ASP A 595 25.91 -22.86 14.69
CA ASP A 595 27.27 -23.31 14.32
C ASP A 595 27.23 -24.34 13.17
N PHE A 596 28.29 -24.45 12.35
CA PHE A 596 28.33 -25.39 11.20
C PHE A 596 28.11 -26.89 11.55
N GLY A 597 28.15 -27.28 12.83
CA GLY A 597 27.87 -28.64 13.32
C GLY A 597 26.40 -28.97 13.64
N ILE A 598 25.45 -28.10 13.28
CA ILE A 598 24.00 -28.24 13.60
C ILE A 598 23.39 -29.53 13.08
N PHE A 599 23.67 -29.95 11.85
CA PHE A 599 23.00 -31.12 11.26
C PHE A 599 23.37 -32.41 12.00
N GLN A 600 24.62 -32.54 12.46
CA GLN A 600 25.05 -33.68 13.27
C GLN A 600 24.46 -33.66 14.68
N ARG A 601 24.39 -32.50 15.35
CA ARG A 601 23.78 -32.40 16.70
C ARG A 601 22.26 -32.51 16.68
N ALA A 602 21.58 -31.92 15.70
CA ALA A 602 20.14 -32.04 15.52
C ALA A 602 19.75 -33.48 15.19
N PHE A 603 20.49 -34.16 14.30
CA PHE A 603 20.28 -35.58 14.01
C PHE A 603 20.53 -36.47 15.25
N LEU A 604 21.58 -36.20 16.02
CA LEU A 604 21.88 -36.95 17.24
C LEU A 604 20.80 -36.76 18.31
N VAL A 605 20.34 -35.52 18.54
CA VAL A 605 19.27 -35.18 19.50
C VAL A 605 17.92 -35.74 19.05
N LEU A 606 17.60 -35.70 17.75
CA LEU A 606 16.38 -36.30 17.21
C LEU A 606 16.42 -37.84 17.31
N TYR A 607 17.60 -38.45 17.15
CA TYR A 607 17.80 -39.89 17.30
C TYR A 607 17.72 -40.32 18.77
N THR A 608 18.32 -39.59 19.71
CA THR A 608 18.25 -39.92 21.15
C THR A 608 16.90 -39.58 21.79
N ASP A 609 16.30 -38.42 21.52
CA ASP A 609 15.06 -37.98 22.18
C ASP A 609 13.79 -38.56 21.53
N CYS A 610 13.75 -38.73 20.19
CA CYS A 610 12.54 -39.16 19.48
C CYS A 610 12.45 -40.68 19.31
N ILE A 611 13.59 -41.36 19.08
CA ILE A 611 13.63 -42.81 18.80
C ILE A 611 13.99 -43.63 20.05
N GLN A 612 14.84 -43.12 20.95
CA GLN A 612 15.36 -43.90 22.09
C GLN A 612 14.63 -43.66 23.42
N GLN A 613 14.12 -42.44 23.69
CA GLN A 613 13.60 -42.08 25.03
C GLN A 613 12.12 -41.65 25.11
N CYS A 614 11.40 -41.49 24.00
CA CYS A 614 9.97 -41.11 23.98
C CYS A 614 9.62 -40.00 25.00
N SER A 615 10.53 -39.05 25.19
CA SER A 615 10.42 -38.01 26.20
C SER A 615 9.48 -36.91 25.69
N ARG A 616 8.57 -36.43 26.54
CA ARG A 616 7.71 -35.28 26.24
C ARG A 616 8.60 -34.04 26.00
N PRO A 617 8.44 -33.30 24.88
CA PRO A 617 9.12 -32.02 24.67
C PRO A 617 9.04 -31.10 25.89
N MET A 618 10.17 -30.47 26.22
CA MET A 618 10.37 -29.63 27.42
C MET A 618 9.33 -28.50 27.56
N TYR A 619 8.83 -27.95 26.44
CA TYR A 619 7.77 -26.94 26.41
C TYR A 619 6.64 -27.33 25.44
N MET A 620 5.67 -28.14 25.89
CA MET A 620 4.54 -28.64 25.09
C MET A 620 3.76 -27.54 24.35
N ASP A 621 3.36 -26.48 25.06
CA ASP A 621 2.48 -25.45 24.48
C ASP A 621 3.18 -24.64 23.38
N ARG A 622 4.48 -24.34 23.56
CA ARG A 622 5.31 -23.68 22.54
C ARG A 622 5.58 -24.60 21.35
N MET A 623 5.82 -25.89 21.60
CA MET A 623 6.09 -26.86 20.54
C MET A 623 4.87 -27.03 19.61
N VAL A 624 3.66 -27.14 20.18
CA VAL A 624 2.43 -27.26 19.38
C VAL A 624 2.24 -26.03 18.48
N LEU A 625 2.44 -24.82 19.01
CA LEU A 625 2.37 -23.61 18.20
C LEU A 625 3.39 -23.61 17.06
N LEU A 626 4.67 -23.88 17.38
CA LEU A 626 5.72 -23.85 16.39
C LEU A 626 5.49 -24.89 15.31
N VAL A 627 4.98 -26.09 15.66
CA VAL A 627 4.57 -27.09 14.67
C VAL A 627 3.45 -26.55 13.78
N VAL A 628 2.38 -25.98 14.34
CA VAL A 628 1.28 -25.39 13.56
C VAL A 628 1.79 -24.25 12.66
N GLY A 629 2.61 -23.35 13.19
CA GLY A 629 3.21 -22.25 12.44
C GLY A 629 4.12 -22.73 11.31
N ASN A 630 4.94 -23.75 11.54
CA ASN A 630 5.77 -24.34 10.48
C ASN A 630 4.93 -25.07 9.42
N LEU A 631 3.84 -25.75 9.80
CA LEU A 631 2.91 -26.36 8.85
C LEU A 631 2.26 -25.31 7.94
N VAL A 632 1.82 -24.18 8.51
CA VAL A 632 1.24 -23.08 7.73
C VAL A 632 2.29 -22.45 6.80
N ASN A 633 3.50 -22.17 7.29
CA ASN A 633 4.60 -21.63 6.44
C ASN A 633 5.03 -22.63 5.35
N CYS A 634 5.05 -23.93 5.63
CA CYS A 634 5.29 -24.96 4.62
C CYS A 634 4.15 -25.00 3.58
N SER A 635 2.91 -24.81 4.00
CA SER A 635 1.77 -24.70 3.07
C SER A 635 1.92 -23.50 2.14
N PHE A 636 2.37 -22.34 2.65
CA PHE A 636 2.67 -21.19 1.80
C PHE A 636 3.80 -21.48 0.82
N ALA A 637 4.90 -22.11 1.27
CA ALA A 637 6.00 -22.50 0.38
C ALA A 637 5.54 -23.40 -0.77
N ILE A 638 4.72 -24.41 -0.47
CA ILE A 638 4.15 -25.31 -1.49
C ILE A 638 3.21 -24.54 -2.43
N PHE A 639 2.33 -23.69 -1.88
CA PHE A 639 1.44 -22.87 -2.68
C PHE A 639 2.20 -21.96 -3.65
N GLY A 640 3.25 -21.28 -3.17
CA GLY A 640 4.12 -20.44 -4.00
C GLY A 640 4.82 -21.23 -5.12
N LEU A 641 5.31 -22.43 -4.82
CA LEU A 641 5.97 -23.29 -5.82
C LEU A 641 5.01 -23.82 -6.90
N VAL A 642 3.77 -24.13 -6.54
CA VAL A 642 2.76 -24.69 -7.46
C VAL A 642 2.10 -23.59 -8.29
N TYR A 643 1.50 -22.59 -7.63
CA TYR A 643 0.67 -21.58 -8.29
C TYR A 643 1.48 -20.42 -8.87
N ARG A 644 2.68 -20.14 -8.31
CA ARG A 644 3.59 -19.06 -8.77
C ARG A 644 2.83 -17.76 -9.04
N PRO A 645 2.22 -17.14 -8.00
CA PRO A 645 1.46 -15.91 -8.18
C PRO A 645 2.33 -14.84 -8.82
N LYS A 646 1.76 -14.09 -9.76
CA LYS A 646 2.47 -13.04 -10.50
C LYS A 646 2.83 -11.86 -9.60
N ASP A 647 1.98 -11.54 -8.63
CA ASP A 647 2.28 -10.57 -7.58
C ASP A 647 2.99 -11.24 -6.40
N PHE A 648 4.32 -11.24 -6.47
CA PHE A 648 5.17 -11.77 -5.40
C PHE A 648 5.08 -10.95 -4.11
N ALA A 649 4.84 -9.63 -4.21
CA ALA A 649 4.81 -8.75 -3.05
C ALA A 649 3.56 -9.01 -2.20
N SER A 650 2.38 -9.08 -2.81
CA SER A 650 1.14 -9.47 -2.11
C SER A 650 1.23 -10.88 -1.51
N TYR A 651 1.89 -11.82 -2.19
CA TYR A 651 2.16 -13.16 -1.66
C TYR A 651 3.04 -13.12 -0.39
N LEU A 652 4.14 -12.37 -0.40
CA LEU A 652 5.02 -12.22 0.77
C LEU A 652 4.28 -11.51 1.92
N LEU A 653 3.45 -10.51 1.62
CA LEU A 653 2.63 -9.82 2.61
C LEU A 653 1.67 -10.78 3.30
N GLY A 654 1.03 -11.68 2.55
CA GLY A 654 0.17 -12.72 3.08
C GLY A 654 0.86 -13.60 4.12
N ILE A 655 2.13 -13.95 3.91
CA ILE A 655 2.95 -14.71 4.86
C ILE A 655 3.14 -13.93 6.17
N PHE A 656 3.51 -12.64 6.07
CA PHE A 656 3.70 -11.77 7.24
C PHE A 656 2.41 -11.60 8.06
N ILE A 657 1.30 -11.32 7.40
CA ILE A 657 -0.01 -11.14 8.05
C ILE A 657 -0.47 -12.45 8.70
N CYS A 658 -0.35 -13.59 8.01
CA CYS A 658 -0.75 -14.87 8.55
C CYS A 658 0.08 -15.24 9.81
N ASN A 659 1.40 -15.06 9.76
CA ASN A 659 2.27 -15.28 10.91
C ASN A 659 1.95 -14.33 12.07
N LEU A 660 1.66 -13.05 11.79
CA LEU A 660 1.24 -12.10 12.82
C LEU A 660 -0.08 -12.52 13.49
N LEU A 661 -1.08 -12.96 12.70
CA LEU A 661 -2.36 -13.42 13.22
C LEU A 661 -2.23 -14.71 14.03
N LEU A 662 -1.44 -15.68 13.55
CA LEU A 662 -1.13 -16.90 14.30
C LEU A 662 -0.46 -16.56 15.63
N TYR A 663 0.46 -15.61 15.64
CA TYR A 663 1.16 -15.22 16.85
C TYR A 663 0.25 -14.47 17.84
N LEU A 664 -0.60 -13.57 17.35
CA LEU A 664 -1.60 -12.88 18.16
C LEU A 664 -2.61 -13.89 18.76
N ALA A 665 -3.11 -14.84 17.96
CA ALA A 665 -4.04 -15.87 18.42
C ALA A 665 -3.39 -16.73 19.52
N PHE A 666 -2.15 -17.14 19.33
CA PHE A 666 -1.39 -17.86 20.35
C PHE A 666 -1.26 -17.06 21.64
N TYR A 667 -0.90 -15.78 21.54
CA TYR A 667 -0.75 -14.92 22.70
C TYR A 667 -2.04 -14.84 23.51
N VAL A 668 -3.19 -14.65 22.83
CA VAL A 668 -4.51 -14.63 23.48
C VAL A 668 -4.86 -15.98 24.09
N ILE A 669 -4.61 -17.10 23.42
CA ILE A 669 -4.86 -18.45 23.94
C ILE A 669 -4.02 -18.71 25.20
N MET A 670 -2.73 -18.38 25.18
CA MET A 670 -1.86 -18.57 26.34
C MET A 670 -2.28 -17.69 27.51
N LYS A 671 -2.69 -16.45 27.25
CA LYS A 671 -3.26 -15.54 28.25
C LYS A 671 -4.51 -16.14 28.92
N LEU A 672 -5.40 -16.76 28.14
CA LEU A 672 -6.59 -17.43 28.67
C LEU A 672 -6.22 -18.69 29.48
N ARG A 673 -5.22 -19.46 29.05
CA ARG A 673 -4.75 -20.66 29.77
C ARG A 673 -4.00 -20.32 31.06
N SER A 674 -3.28 -19.20 31.11
CA SER A 674 -2.64 -18.70 32.33
C SER A 674 -3.63 -18.05 33.32
N SER A 675 -4.94 -18.12 33.05
CA SER A 675 -6.01 -17.54 33.87
C SER A 675 -5.91 -16.01 34.03
N GLU A 676 -5.28 -15.33 33.07
CA GLU A 676 -5.28 -13.86 32.98
C GLU A 676 -6.61 -13.38 32.39
N ARG A 677 -7.09 -12.19 32.82
CA ARG A 677 -8.43 -11.71 32.48
C ARG A 677 -8.37 -10.71 31.33
N LEU A 678 -9.15 -10.94 30.28
CA LEU A 678 -9.36 -9.94 29.24
C LEU A 678 -10.30 -8.85 29.78
N LEU A 679 -9.76 -7.65 29.97
CA LEU A 679 -10.56 -6.46 30.32
C LEU A 679 -11.59 -6.17 29.22
N PRO A 680 -12.72 -5.51 29.55
CA PRO A 680 -13.78 -5.24 28.57
C PRO A 680 -13.34 -4.34 27.42
N ILE A 681 -12.37 -3.45 27.65
CA ILE A 681 -11.82 -2.55 26.62
C ILE A 681 -11.06 -3.33 25.53
N PRO A 682 -10.02 -4.13 25.84
CA PRO A 682 -9.33 -4.93 24.84
C PRO A 682 -10.26 -5.98 24.20
N LEU A 683 -11.23 -6.54 24.93
CA LEU A 683 -12.21 -7.46 24.34
C LEU A 683 -13.06 -6.76 23.26
N PHE A 684 -13.56 -5.55 23.54
CA PHE A 684 -14.26 -4.73 22.55
C PHE A 684 -13.36 -4.43 21.34
N CYS A 685 -12.10 -4.05 21.56
CA CYS A 685 -11.16 -3.79 20.47
C CYS A 685 -10.90 -5.04 19.62
N ILE A 686 -10.76 -6.24 20.22
CA ILE A 686 -10.56 -7.50 19.46
C ILE A 686 -11.77 -7.80 18.56
N VAL A 687 -12.98 -7.67 19.09
CA VAL A 687 -14.21 -7.90 18.30
C VAL A 687 -14.34 -6.87 17.20
N ALA A 688 -14.10 -5.58 17.50
CA ALA A 688 -14.10 -4.51 16.52
C ALA A 688 -13.06 -4.76 15.41
N THR A 689 -11.83 -5.11 15.76
CA THR A 689 -10.77 -5.48 14.81
C THR A 689 -11.22 -6.61 13.89
N ALA A 690 -11.79 -7.69 14.42
CA ALA A 690 -12.23 -8.83 13.62
C ALA A 690 -13.35 -8.47 12.63
N VAL A 691 -14.35 -7.71 13.08
CA VAL A 691 -15.49 -7.28 12.23
C VAL A 691 -15.02 -6.32 11.14
N VAL A 692 -14.21 -5.31 11.48
CA VAL A 692 -13.75 -4.31 10.53
C VAL A 692 -12.77 -4.92 9.52
N TRP A 693 -11.87 -5.83 9.91
CA TRP A 693 -11.03 -6.56 8.96
C TRP A 693 -11.83 -7.44 8.01
N ALA A 694 -12.88 -8.13 8.49
CA ALA A 694 -13.73 -8.95 7.63
C ALA A 694 -14.43 -8.08 6.57
N ALA A 695 -14.92 -6.90 6.97
CA ALA A 695 -15.50 -5.93 6.04
C ALA A 695 -14.45 -5.38 5.06
N ALA A 696 -13.25 -5.05 5.54
CA ALA A 696 -12.16 -4.56 4.69
C ALA A 696 -11.76 -5.60 3.63
N LEU A 697 -11.62 -6.88 4.02
CA LEU A 697 -11.26 -7.95 3.11
C LEU A 697 -12.33 -8.19 2.02
N TYR A 698 -13.61 -7.99 2.33
CA TYR A 698 -14.66 -8.09 1.32
C TYR A 698 -14.45 -7.08 0.17
N PHE A 699 -14.12 -5.83 0.49
CA PHE A 699 -13.84 -4.80 -0.52
C PHE A 699 -12.47 -4.97 -1.18
N PHE A 700 -11.47 -5.50 -0.46
CA PHE A 700 -10.15 -5.79 -1.02
C PHE A 700 -10.20 -6.78 -2.19
N PHE A 701 -11.09 -7.78 -2.15
CA PHE A 701 -11.24 -8.75 -3.24
C PHE A 701 -12.05 -8.22 -4.45
N GLN A 702 -12.58 -7.00 -4.40
CA GLN A 702 -13.25 -6.35 -5.52
C GLN A 702 -12.23 -5.61 -6.39
N ASN A 703 -11.67 -6.30 -7.39
CA ASN A 703 -10.70 -5.69 -8.31
C ASN A 703 -11.38 -4.71 -9.28
N LEU A 704 -11.05 -3.43 -9.16
CA LEU A 704 -11.52 -2.34 -10.05
C LEU A 704 -10.53 -1.98 -11.15
N SER A 705 -9.24 -2.26 -10.93
CA SER A 705 -8.17 -2.08 -11.92
C SER A 705 -7.14 -3.21 -11.82
N SER A 706 -6.33 -3.38 -12.87
CA SER A 706 -5.27 -4.40 -12.90
C SER A 706 -4.09 -3.91 -13.72
N TRP A 707 -2.94 -3.79 -13.08
CA TRP A 707 -1.66 -3.49 -13.72
C TRP A 707 -1.06 -4.69 -14.47
N GLU A 708 -1.63 -5.90 -14.29
CA GLU A 708 -1.17 -7.11 -15.00
C GLU A 708 -1.63 -7.16 -16.47
N GLU A 709 -2.69 -6.42 -16.78
CA GLU A 709 -3.34 -6.36 -18.09
C GLU A 709 -2.95 -5.07 -18.81
N THR A 710 -3.31 -4.93 -20.08
CA THR A 710 -3.14 -3.65 -20.77
C THR A 710 -4.10 -2.58 -20.23
N PRO A 711 -3.81 -1.28 -20.41
CA PRO A 711 -4.68 -0.20 -19.92
C PRO A 711 -6.12 -0.34 -20.44
N ALA A 712 -6.28 -0.77 -21.70
CA ALA A 712 -7.59 -1.00 -22.31
C ALA A 712 -8.35 -2.17 -21.65
N GLU A 713 -7.68 -3.28 -21.35
CA GLU A 713 -8.29 -4.45 -20.70
C GLU A 713 -8.62 -4.17 -19.23
N SER A 714 -7.73 -3.49 -18.50
CA SER A 714 -7.99 -3.09 -17.10
C SER A 714 -9.25 -2.25 -16.99
N ARG A 715 -9.50 -1.35 -17.96
CA ARG A 715 -10.69 -0.51 -17.97
C ARG A 715 -11.98 -1.30 -18.04
N GLU A 716 -12.00 -2.55 -18.49
CA GLU A 716 -13.19 -3.40 -18.46
C GLU A 716 -13.71 -3.68 -17.05
N LYS A 717 -12.85 -3.51 -16.04
CA LYS A 717 -13.19 -3.68 -14.62
C LYS A 717 -13.72 -2.40 -13.97
N ASN A 718 -13.62 -1.25 -14.64
CA ASN A 718 -14.10 0.03 -14.12
C ASN A 718 -15.58 -0.04 -13.78
N ARG A 719 -15.95 0.47 -12.60
CA ARG A 719 -17.32 0.50 -12.08
C ARG A 719 -17.71 1.92 -11.62
N PRO A 720 -19.01 2.26 -11.65
CA PRO A 720 -19.48 3.52 -11.08
C PRO A 720 -19.22 3.60 -9.57
N CYS A 721 -19.08 4.82 -9.05
CA CYS A 721 -18.90 5.07 -7.62
C CYS A 721 -20.07 4.51 -6.78
N ILE A 722 -19.77 4.01 -5.58
CA ILE A 722 -20.76 3.38 -4.68
C ILE A 722 -21.13 4.33 -3.53
N LEU A 723 -20.15 4.86 -2.82
CA LEU A 723 -20.39 5.66 -1.61
C LEU A 723 -20.40 7.15 -1.93
N LEU A 724 -21.52 7.82 -1.61
CA LEU A 724 -21.78 9.26 -1.86
C LEU A 724 -21.64 9.69 -3.33
N GLY A 725 -21.56 8.75 -4.28
CA GLY A 725 -21.23 9.03 -5.68
C GLY A 725 -19.81 9.55 -5.88
N PHE A 726 -18.92 9.35 -4.90
CA PHE A 726 -17.56 9.89 -4.89
C PHE A 726 -16.47 8.82 -4.63
N PHE A 727 -16.76 7.83 -3.79
CA PHE A 727 -15.82 6.77 -3.43
C PHE A 727 -16.21 5.44 -4.09
N ASP A 728 -15.22 4.68 -4.54
CA ASP A 728 -15.37 3.34 -5.08
C ASP A 728 -15.13 2.23 -4.03
N ASP A 729 -15.15 0.95 -4.45
CA ASP A 729 -14.89 -0.19 -3.55
C ASP A 729 -13.49 -0.10 -2.89
N HIS A 730 -12.49 0.37 -3.63
CA HIS A 730 -11.11 0.45 -3.17
C HIS A 730 -10.93 1.57 -2.13
N ASP A 731 -11.56 2.72 -2.35
CA ASP A 731 -11.63 3.81 -1.39
C ASP A 731 -12.27 3.39 -0.06
N VAL A 732 -13.35 2.60 -0.13
CA VAL A 732 -14.02 2.06 1.07
C VAL A 732 -13.09 1.07 1.80
N TRP A 733 -12.32 0.26 1.07
CA TRP A 733 -11.30 -0.58 1.67
C TRP A 733 -10.28 0.23 2.48
N HIS A 734 -9.77 1.35 1.96
CA HIS A 734 -8.85 2.23 2.71
C HIS A 734 -9.44 2.76 4.02
N PHE A 735 -10.71 3.17 4.00
CA PHE A 735 -11.37 3.64 5.23
C PHE A 735 -11.47 2.54 6.29
N LEU A 736 -11.84 1.33 5.86
CA LEU A 736 -12.00 0.19 6.77
C LEU A 736 -10.65 -0.35 7.25
N SER A 737 -9.64 -0.45 6.38
CA SER A 737 -8.31 -0.93 6.74
C SER A 737 -7.61 0.01 7.73
N ALA A 738 -7.75 1.33 7.57
CA ALA A 738 -7.25 2.31 8.52
C ALA A 738 -7.86 2.12 9.93
N ALA A 739 -9.18 1.94 10.00
CA ALA A 739 -9.87 1.67 11.25
C ALA A 739 -9.46 0.32 11.86
N ALA A 740 -9.30 -0.71 11.03
CA ALA A 740 -8.90 -2.05 11.46
C ALA A 740 -7.49 -2.06 12.06
N LEU A 741 -6.52 -1.41 11.40
CA LEU A 741 -5.14 -1.25 11.89
C LEU A 741 -5.10 -0.46 13.19
N PHE A 742 -5.87 0.62 13.30
CA PHE A 742 -5.97 1.39 14.54
C PHE A 742 -6.46 0.53 15.70
N PHE A 743 -7.54 -0.24 15.52
CA PHE A 743 -8.01 -1.15 16.55
C PHE A 743 -6.99 -2.25 16.86
N SER A 744 -6.31 -2.82 15.86
CA SER A 744 -5.23 -3.79 16.08
C SER A 744 -4.11 -3.22 16.96
N PHE A 745 -3.71 -1.97 16.73
CA PHE A 745 -2.69 -1.31 17.55
C PHE A 745 -3.19 -1.03 18.96
N LEU A 746 -4.46 -0.66 19.13
CA LEU A 746 -5.08 -0.52 20.44
C LEU A 746 -5.16 -1.86 21.19
N VAL A 747 -5.42 -2.98 20.50
CA VAL A 747 -5.32 -4.31 21.09
C VAL A 747 -3.91 -4.51 21.64
N LEU A 748 -2.88 -4.34 20.83
CA LEU A 748 -1.48 -4.50 21.27
C LEU A 748 -1.08 -3.56 22.42
N LEU A 749 -1.69 -2.38 22.51
CA LEU A 749 -1.42 -1.40 23.56
C LEU A 749 -2.14 -1.71 24.88
N THR A 750 -3.32 -2.36 24.84
CA THR A 750 -4.21 -2.54 25.99
C THR A 750 -4.37 -3.99 26.45
N LEU A 751 -3.86 -4.96 25.68
CA LEU A 751 -4.05 -6.40 25.93
C LEU A 751 -3.57 -6.85 27.31
N ASP A 752 -2.54 -6.21 27.86
CA ASP A 752 -1.93 -6.55 29.15
C ASP A 752 -2.17 -5.51 30.25
N ASP A 753 -3.14 -4.60 30.07
CA ASP A 753 -3.52 -3.62 31.10
C ASP A 753 -4.07 -4.30 32.38
N ASP A 754 -4.47 -5.58 32.33
CA ASP A 754 -4.92 -6.36 33.50
C ASP A 754 -3.79 -6.72 34.47
N LEU A 755 -2.55 -6.79 33.96
CA LEU A 755 -1.38 -7.17 34.74
C LEU A 755 -0.72 -6.01 35.48
N ASP A 756 -1.16 -4.77 35.27
CA ASP A 756 -0.58 -3.56 35.87
C ASP A 756 -0.51 -3.60 37.42
N SER A 757 -1.38 -4.40 38.05
CA SER A 757 -1.46 -4.57 39.51
C SER A 757 -0.86 -5.88 40.03
N VAL A 758 -0.30 -6.71 39.14
CA VAL A 758 0.27 -8.03 39.48
C VAL A 758 1.79 -7.91 39.61
N ARG A 759 2.37 -8.50 40.66
CA ARG A 759 3.84 -8.53 40.84
C ARG A 759 4.51 -9.34 39.72
N ARG A 760 5.68 -8.90 39.26
CA ARG A 760 6.42 -9.52 38.13
C ARG A 760 6.83 -10.98 38.36
N ASP A 761 6.96 -11.41 39.60
CA ASP A 761 7.27 -12.78 40.00
C ASP A 761 6.10 -13.76 39.83
N LYS A 762 4.89 -13.24 39.57
CA LYS A 762 3.67 -14.05 39.33
C LYS A 762 3.21 -14.02 37.88
N ILE A 763 3.90 -13.28 37.02
CA ILE A 763 3.55 -13.16 35.60
C ILE A 763 4.31 -14.23 34.82
N PRO A 764 3.65 -15.27 34.27
CA PRO A 764 4.32 -16.29 33.50
C PRO A 764 4.76 -15.76 32.13
N VAL A 765 5.89 -16.29 31.65
CA VAL A 765 6.44 -16.06 30.31
C VAL A 765 6.14 -17.29 29.45
N PHE A 766 5.51 -17.08 28.30
CA PHE A 766 5.11 -18.13 27.36
C PHE A 766 5.56 -17.82 25.93
#